data_AF-A0A0P7APX3-F1
#
_entry.id   AF-A0A0P7APX3-F1
#
_cell.length_a   1.000
_cell.length_b   1.000
_cell.length_c   1.000
_cell.angle_alpha   90.00
_cell.angle_beta   90.00
_cell.angle_gamma   90.00
#
_symmetry.space_group_name_H-M   'P 1'
#
loop_
_entity.id
_entity.type
_entity.pdbx_description
1 polymer ?
#
loop_
_entity_poly.entity_id
_entity_poly.type
_entity_poly.pdbx_seq_one_letter_code
_entity_poly.pdbx_strand_id
1 'polypeptide(L)'
;MLLKHTLVTLALGAASFVTAQDRYPITGFSVPEGNAVPLRQDINELQAAGGAQWDLYIRSLVDMHNKDAEDPLSFFQVAGIHGKPFVEWNNTGDKNTEGWQGYCPHGERLFLTWHRPYVVLYEQVLVATAKRLASEYPQRYRSQYVEAAESLRAPFWDWGSNGIPEATVPSKMTVNVPSGTGLREIQVENPLSGYKFPAAALNGTYGSFDGENRSRIYRCPSPKSFPDSANELWADRPYKQWVYDAFTHTNTFDEFASTGNGGTSLEQIHNGIHWDGACGGQFLSADFSAFDPLFMLHHCNVDRLWAYWQAMRPDEVMFNQSYSGGARWMSPAGTTITPKSALQPFFADADTFHTSESVESIQTFGYAYEGLEYWKKSEAQMKQDATRLINRVYGDDEAKTARLVRRGDDLIATRFFARVKLDVEEVERPCTVNLYLGGKKIAGQVVMQQPTSGTVHGEYSLDAAVSAADILNSTLESVLDTLDTVVDSIVTGLRVEIIKLDGTNIPIEGVPSLEIELEDVEFTPPISDCDLPTYDNSRRRVAPPVQMQCFHAVSGWSISHSHNQDSLRLAWQVLHLAMAFDIIVPSENDAADVAITHLAAMDANLLMHAQFPNDESLDFFRGWLHKDTLDHIADNNKGVLIARDTETGKTAGFVKWNIQRQRRPGDKEEEEHEEEFPECCRQEYLDSYAELTKEARRKVLGGQAHYHVTYLCTHPEWSGRGAASGLLREVQAKAAADRVPAILEATMNAVTFYERLGFDIRLELAMMLPPRGSSEPTEHYAERTMVWKQPERP
;
A
#
# COMPACT_ATOMS: atom_id res chain seq x y z
N MET A 1 49.06 10.42 -53.55
CA MET A 1 48.07 9.63 -52.78
C MET A 1 47.82 10.37 -51.48
N LEU A 2 46.60 10.87 -51.31
CA LEU A 2 46.18 11.76 -50.23
C LEU A 2 45.99 10.99 -48.91
N LEU A 3 46.56 11.51 -47.81
CA LEU A 3 46.19 11.14 -46.44
C LEU A 3 45.18 12.19 -45.95
N LYS A 4 43.91 11.82 -45.78
CA LYS A 4 42.90 12.65 -45.11
C LYS A 4 43.04 12.48 -43.61
N HIS A 5 43.32 13.58 -42.90
CA HIS A 5 43.15 13.69 -41.47
C HIS A 5 41.68 13.99 -41.18
N THR A 6 41.04 13.11 -40.40
CA THR A 6 39.72 13.40 -39.80
C THR A 6 39.98 13.92 -38.40
N LEU A 7 39.80 15.22 -38.19
CA LEU A 7 39.68 15.79 -36.86
C LEU A 7 38.36 15.28 -36.26
N VAL A 8 38.46 14.50 -35.19
CA VAL A 8 37.33 14.24 -34.29
C VAL A 8 37.27 15.40 -33.32
N THR A 9 36.30 16.30 -33.51
CA THR A 9 35.95 17.33 -32.54
C THR A 9 35.33 16.63 -31.33
N LEU A 10 36.08 16.48 -30.24
CA LEU A 10 35.50 16.26 -28.92
C LEU A 10 34.70 17.52 -28.57
N ALA A 11 33.38 17.47 -28.70
CA ALA A 11 32.50 18.38 -28.00
C ALA A 11 32.50 17.99 -26.52
N LEU A 12 33.52 18.45 -25.79
CA LEU A 12 33.42 18.57 -24.34
C LEU A 12 32.26 19.55 -24.08
N GLY A 13 31.12 19.02 -23.63
CA GLY A 13 30.03 19.82 -23.11
C GLY A 13 30.56 20.68 -21.97
N ALA A 14 30.87 21.94 -22.28
CA ALA A 14 31.08 22.94 -21.26
C ALA A 14 29.77 23.05 -20.49
N ALA A 15 29.77 22.65 -19.23
CA ALA A 15 28.78 23.13 -18.28
C ALA A 15 28.87 24.65 -18.32
N SER A 16 27.94 25.27 -19.04
CA SER A 16 27.86 26.72 -19.09
C SER A 16 27.57 27.17 -17.67
N PHE A 17 28.46 28.00 -17.11
CA PHE A 17 28.16 28.72 -15.89
C PHE A 17 26.91 29.56 -16.20
N VAL A 18 25.75 29.14 -15.68
CA VAL A 18 24.53 29.94 -15.76
C VAL A 18 24.82 31.21 -14.96
N THR A 19 25.05 32.31 -15.67
CA THR A 19 25.03 33.62 -15.05
C THR A 19 23.59 33.96 -14.71
N ALA A 20 23.33 34.75 -13.68
CA ALA A 20 22.00 35.04 -13.14
C ALA A 20 20.97 35.64 -14.14
N GLN A 21 21.34 35.86 -15.41
CA GLN A 21 20.47 36.37 -16.47
C GLN A 21 19.96 35.31 -17.46
N ASP A 22 20.60 34.15 -17.59
CA ASP A 22 20.21 33.16 -18.61
C ASP A 22 19.24 32.13 -18.03
N ARG A 23 18.08 31.97 -18.67
CA ARG A 23 17.09 30.96 -18.30
C ARG A 23 17.62 29.55 -18.61
N TYR A 24 17.34 28.60 -17.72
CA TYR A 24 17.66 27.19 -17.89
C TYR A 24 16.54 26.48 -18.67
N PRO A 25 16.79 26.00 -19.90
CA PRO A 25 15.79 25.29 -20.69
C PRO A 25 15.68 23.82 -20.25
N ILE A 26 14.46 23.29 -20.28
CA ILE A 26 14.12 21.92 -19.91
C ILE A 26 13.94 21.11 -21.19
N THR A 27 15.03 20.53 -21.68
CA THR A 27 15.03 19.82 -22.97
C THR A 27 15.11 18.31 -22.82
N GLY A 28 15.34 17.81 -21.60
CA GLY A 28 15.78 16.44 -21.38
C GLY A 28 17.13 16.17 -22.07
N PHE A 29 17.40 14.92 -22.43
CA PHE A 29 18.63 14.54 -23.13
C PHE A 29 18.36 14.11 -24.56
N SER A 30 18.77 14.93 -25.53
CA SER A 30 18.65 14.55 -26.94
C SER A 30 19.42 13.25 -27.23
N VAL A 31 18.70 12.25 -27.72
CA VAL A 31 19.27 11.02 -28.27
C VAL A 31 19.27 11.15 -29.79
N PRO A 32 20.38 10.85 -30.50
CA PRO A 32 20.41 10.93 -31.96
C PRO A 32 19.32 10.09 -32.60
N GLU A 33 18.73 10.59 -33.69
CA GLU A 33 17.67 9.90 -34.42
C GLU A 33 18.11 8.48 -34.83
N GLY A 34 17.22 7.50 -34.62
CA GLY A 34 17.46 6.08 -34.91
C GLY A 34 18.25 5.32 -33.83
N ASN A 35 18.82 5.99 -32.83
CA ASN A 35 19.43 5.32 -31.69
C ASN A 35 18.37 4.85 -30.69
N ALA A 36 18.71 3.82 -29.91
CA ALA A 36 17.88 3.40 -28.80
C ALA A 36 17.81 4.49 -27.74
N VAL A 37 16.59 4.87 -27.34
CA VAL A 37 16.37 5.84 -26.28
C VAL A 37 16.37 5.11 -24.94
N PRO A 38 17.13 5.58 -23.93
CA PRO A 38 17.14 4.95 -22.61
C PRO A 38 15.77 4.96 -21.94
N LEU A 39 15.46 3.86 -21.26
CA LEU A 39 14.19 3.69 -20.55
C LEU A 39 14.31 4.22 -19.12
N ARG A 40 13.26 4.84 -18.60
CA ARG A 40 13.05 4.94 -17.15
C ARG A 40 12.72 3.55 -16.63
N GLN A 41 13.38 3.13 -15.56
CA GLN A 41 13.26 1.79 -14.99
C GLN A 41 12.57 1.83 -13.63
N ASP A 42 11.99 0.72 -13.20
CA ASP A 42 11.51 0.59 -11.82
C ASP A 42 12.73 0.71 -10.87
N ILE A 43 12.58 1.46 -9.79
CA ILE A 43 13.65 1.69 -8.80
C ILE A 43 14.15 0.38 -8.18
N ASN A 44 13.28 -0.60 -7.97
CA ASN A 44 13.65 -1.89 -7.39
C ASN A 44 14.48 -2.70 -8.38
N GLU A 45 14.16 -2.64 -9.67
CA GLU A 45 14.97 -3.26 -10.73
C GLU A 45 16.33 -2.58 -10.89
N LEU A 46 16.37 -1.25 -10.87
CA LEU A 46 17.61 -0.48 -10.94
C LEU A 46 18.52 -0.79 -9.75
N GLN A 47 17.95 -0.88 -8.53
CA GLN A 47 18.69 -1.27 -7.33
C GLN A 47 19.20 -2.70 -7.43
N ALA A 48 18.36 -3.65 -7.82
CA ALA A 48 18.73 -5.06 -7.93
C ALA A 48 19.82 -5.31 -8.97
N ALA A 49 19.79 -4.57 -10.09
CA ALA A 49 20.84 -4.61 -11.11
C ALA A 49 22.18 -4.07 -10.60
N GLY A 50 22.15 -3.07 -9.71
CA GLY A 50 23.34 -2.49 -9.08
C GLY A 50 24.36 -1.92 -10.08
N GLY A 51 25.64 -2.02 -9.73
CA GLY A 51 26.74 -1.64 -10.63
C GLY A 51 26.82 -0.13 -10.92
N ALA A 52 27.44 0.21 -12.05
CA ALA A 52 27.84 1.58 -12.38
C ALA A 52 26.67 2.57 -12.47
N GLN A 53 25.51 2.11 -12.96
CA GLN A 53 24.32 2.97 -13.10
C GLN A 53 23.71 3.28 -11.72
N TRP A 54 23.60 2.28 -10.84
CA TRP A 54 23.17 2.46 -9.45
C TRP A 54 24.14 3.35 -8.66
N ASP A 55 25.45 3.11 -8.78
CA ASP A 55 26.48 3.95 -8.17
C ASP A 55 26.33 5.42 -8.58
N LEU A 56 26.12 5.68 -9.88
CA LEU A 56 25.95 7.03 -10.39
C LEU A 56 24.63 7.66 -9.96
N TYR A 57 23.54 6.90 -9.93
CA TYR A 57 22.25 7.40 -9.45
C TYR A 57 22.38 7.91 -8.03
N ILE A 58 22.85 7.07 -7.11
CA ILE A 58 23.03 7.44 -5.70
C ILE A 58 24.01 8.60 -5.53
N ARG A 59 25.18 8.53 -6.17
CA ARG A 59 26.18 9.60 -6.05
C ARG A 59 25.70 10.93 -6.60
N SER A 60 24.89 10.91 -7.66
CA SER A 60 24.32 12.13 -8.23
C SER A 60 23.31 12.78 -7.29
N LEU A 61 22.46 11.99 -6.62
CA LEU A 61 21.55 12.52 -5.60
C LEU A 61 22.31 13.11 -4.40
N VAL A 62 23.37 12.45 -3.94
CA VAL A 62 24.23 12.99 -2.88
C VAL A 62 24.83 14.34 -3.30
N ASP A 63 25.30 14.46 -4.54
CA ASP A 63 25.86 15.71 -5.06
C ASP A 63 24.79 16.82 -5.18
N MET A 64 23.61 16.49 -5.72
CA MET A 64 22.47 17.40 -5.84
C MET A 64 21.97 17.90 -4.48
N HIS A 65 21.93 17.03 -3.46
CA HIS A 65 21.52 17.38 -2.10
C HIS A 65 22.52 18.29 -1.39
N ASN A 66 23.81 18.16 -1.73
CA ASN A 66 24.91 18.93 -1.12
C ASN A 66 25.21 20.25 -1.85
N LYS A 67 24.56 20.53 -2.98
CA LYS A 67 24.66 21.83 -3.65
C LYS A 67 24.18 22.96 -2.74
N ASP A 68 24.76 24.14 -2.93
CA ASP A 68 24.35 25.34 -2.22
C ASP A 68 22.87 25.65 -2.49
N ALA A 69 22.13 26.09 -1.47
CA ALA A 69 20.72 26.41 -1.60
C ALA A 69 20.45 27.58 -2.55
N GLU A 70 21.44 28.42 -2.85
CA GLU A 70 21.37 29.50 -3.84
C GLU A 70 21.58 28.99 -5.28
N ASP A 71 22.13 27.79 -5.48
CA ASP A 71 22.24 27.19 -6.82
C ASP A 71 20.83 26.84 -7.32
N PRO A 72 20.35 27.44 -8.43
CA PRO A 72 19.01 27.18 -8.96
C PRO A 72 18.78 25.72 -9.37
N LEU A 73 19.84 24.94 -9.56
CA LEU A 73 19.80 23.51 -9.87
C LEU A 73 20.15 22.63 -8.66
N SER A 74 20.25 23.18 -7.45
CA SER A 74 20.29 22.38 -6.22
C SER A 74 18.98 21.61 -6.04
N PHE A 75 19.04 20.48 -5.32
CA PHE A 75 17.81 19.76 -4.98
C PHE A 75 16.82 20.66 -4.21
N PHE A 76 17.32 21.55 -3.35
CA PHE A 76 16.48 22.50 -2.62
C PHE A 76 15.66 23.40 -3.55
N GLN A 77 16.31 24.02 -4.55
CA GLN A 77 15.64 24.93 -5.48
C GLN A 77 14.71 24.19 -6.42
N VAL A 78 15.14 23.03 -6.95
CA VAL A 78 14.29 22.22 -7.84
C VAL A 78 13.06 21.71 -7.10
N ALA A 79 13.22 21.11 -5.91
CA ALA A 79 12.10 20.68 -5.08
C ALA A 79 11.18 21.84 -4.69
N GLY A 80 11.75 23.01 -4.43
CA GLY A 80 11.03 24.23 -4.04
C GLY A 80 10.13 24.81 -5.12
N ILE A 81 10.25 24.39 -6.39
CA ILE A 81 9.32 24.77 -7.47
C ILE A 81 7.90 24.31 -7.14
N HIS A 82 7.74 23.14 -6.50
CA HIS A 82 6.42 22.61 -6.19
C HIS A 82 5.65 23.50 -5.21
N GLY A 83 6.29 23.91 -4.11
CA GLY A 83 5.65 24.61 -3.01
C GLY A 83 6.59 25.55 -2.27
N LYS A 84 6.83 25.30 -0.98
CA LYS A 84 7.76 26.11 -0.18
C LYS A 84 9.17 26.03 -0.77
N PRO A 85 9.97 27.11 -0.70
CA PRO A 85 9.76 28.33 0.09
C PRO A 85 8.88 29.42 -0.56
N PHE A 86 8.23 29.16 -1.71
CA PHE A 86 7.54 30.18 -2.50
C PHE A 86 8.48 31.31 -2.92
N VAL A 87 9.51 30.95 -3.67
CA VAL A 87 10.46 31.89 -4.29
C VAL A 87 10.42 31.75 -5.81
N GLU A 88 10.91 32.77 -6.50
CA GLU A 88 11.01 32.74 -7.95
C GLU A 88 12.00 31.65 -8.39
N TRP A 89 11.65 30.91 -9.44
CA TRP A 89 12.60 30.02 -10.12
C TRP A 89 12.74 30.43 -11.59
N ASN A 90 13.98 30.45 -12.08
CA ASN A 90 14.33 30.62 -13.49
C ASN A 90 13.80 31.91 -14.16
N ASN A 91 13.83 33.02 -13.42
CA ASN A 91 13.43 34.35 -13.90
C ASN A 91 12.03 34.32 -14.57
N THR A 92 11.11 33.56 -13.97
CA THR A 92 9.78 33.36 -14.53
C THR A 92 8.92 34.61 -14.37
N GLY A 93 9.10 35.40 -13.32
CA GLY A 93 8.40 36.65 -13.05
C GLY A 93 7.83 36.76 -11.64
N ASP A 94 7.09 37.86 -11.43
CA ASP A 94 6.59 38.27 -10.11
C ASP A 94 5.57 37.31 -9.51
N LYS A 95 5.58 37.25 -8.18
CA LYS A 95 4.68 36.45 -7.36
C LYS A 95 3.26 37.06 -7.30
N ASN A 96 2.26 36.22 -7.52
CA ASN A 96 0.87 36.42 -7.16
C ASN A 96 0.71 36.32 -5.64
N THR A 97 0.05 37.32 -5.05
CA THR A 97 -0.09 37.45 -3.60
C THR A 97 -1.36 36.84 -3.03
N GLU A 98 -2.26 36.34 -3.89
CA GLU A 98 -3.55 35.79 -3.51
C GLU A 98 -3.62 34.28 -3.79
N GLY A 99 -4.13 33.50 -2.83
CA GLY A 99 -4.33 32.05 -2.97
C GLY A 99 -3.05 31.23 -2.84
N TRP A 100 -2.97 30.12 -3.58
CA TRP A 100 -1.83 29.20 -3.57
C TRP A 100 -0.58 29.85 -4.16
N GLN A 101 0.54 29.71 -3.44
CA GLN A 101 1.80 30.41 -3.73
C GLN A 101 2.85 29.54 -4.42
N GLY A 102 2.61 28.23 -4.58
CA GLY A 102 3.48 27.34 -5.35
C GLY A 102 3.19 27.38 -6.85
N TYR A 103 4.01 26.71 -7.65
CA TYR A 103 3.79 26.60 -9.10
C TYR A 103 2.88 25.44 -9.49
N CYS A 104 2.81 24.38 -8.65
CA CYS A 104 2.13 23.16 -9.02
C CYS A 104 0.60 23.34 -9.14
N PRO A 105 -0.02 22.89 -10.25
CA PRO A 105 -1.47 22.77 -10.36
C PRO A 105 -1.94 21.44 -9.75
N HIS A 106 -3.05 21.50 -9.01
CA HIS A 106 -3.75 20.34 -8.44
C HIS A 106 -5.25 20.56 -8.56
N GLY A 107 -6.03 19.50 -8.76
CA GLY A 107 -7.46 19.58 -9.06
C GLY A 107 -7.76 20.23 -10.41
N GLU A 108 -6.77 20.25 -11.32
CA GLU A 108 -6.85 20.90 -12.62
C GLU A 108 -6.32 20.00 -13.75
N ARG A 109 -6.85 20.18 -14.96
CA ARG A 109 -6.43 19.44 -16.17
C ARG A 109 -4.95 19.61 -16.51
N LEU A 110 -4.29 20.65 -15.98
CA LEU A 110 -2.86 20.87 -16.12
C LEU A 110 -2.01 19.87 -15.34
N PHE A 111 -2.56 19.17 -14.33
CA PHE A 111 -1.83 18.31 -13.40
C PHE A 111 -0.78 17.43 -14.09
N LEU A 112 -1.19 16.56 -15.03
CA LEU A 112 -0.25 15.65 -15.72
C LEU A 112 0.77 16.41 -16.58
N THR A 113 0.28 17.35 -17.39
CA THR A 113 1.14 18.10 -18.33
C THR A 113 2.17 18.97 -17.62
N TRP A 114 1.88 19.49 -16.43
CA TRP A 114 2.81 20.31 -15.65
C TRP A 114 3.88 19.46 -14.94
N HIS A 115 3.50 18.29 -14.42
CA HIS A 115 4.44 17.43 -13.70
C HIS A 115 5.45 16.73 -14.63
N ARG A 116 5.13 16.49 -15.91
CA ARG A 116 6.08 15.91 -16.88
C ARG A 116 7.38 16.74 -17.04
N PRO A 117 7.36 18.03 -17.44
CA PRO A 117 8.57 18.82 -17.54
C PRO A 117 9.25 19.03 -16.18
N TYR A 118 8.52 18.94 -15.06
CA TYR A 118 9.13 18.96 -13.73
C TYR A 118 10.03 17.74 -13.48
N VAL A 119 9.52 16.54 -13.80
CA VAL A 119 10.32 15.30 -13.73
C VAL A 119 11.48 15.35 -14.72
N VAL A 120 11.27 15.89 -15.93
CA VAL A 120 12.35 16.08 -16.93
C VAL A 120 13.43 17.02 -16.40
N LEU A 121 13.08 18.13 -15.74
CA LEU A 121 14.06 19.03 -15.12
C LEU A 121 14.92 18.27 -14.08
N TYR A 122 14.27 17.52 -13.19
CA TYR A 122 14.98 16.72 -12.19
C TYR A 122 15.92 15.69 -12.85
N GLU A 123 15.43 14.97 -13.85
CA GLU A 123 16.22 14.01 -14.63
C GLU A 123 17.40 14.68 -15.37
N GLN A 124 17.18 15.88 -15.92
CA GLN A 124 18.20 16.67 -16.60
C GLN A 124 19.36 17.01 -15.67
N VAL A 125 19.07 17.44 -14.44
CA VAL A 125 20.09 17.73 -13.44
C VAL A 125 20.76 16.44 -12.95
N LEU A 126 19.99 15.37 -12.72
CA LEU A 126 20.49 14.07 -12.27
C LEU A 126 21.54 13.49 -13.23
N VAL A 127 21.20 13.40 -14.50
CA VAL A 127 22.06 12.77 -15.51
C VAL A 127 23.23 13.68 -15.89
N ALA A 128 23.06 15.01 -15.91
CA ALA A 128 24.18 15.93 -16.09
C ALA A 128 25.23 15.74 -14.98
N THR A 129 24.76 15.57 -13.74
CA THR A 129 25.61 15.24 -12.59
C THR A 129 26.26 13.88 -12.75
N ALA A 130 25.51 12.86 -13.18
CA ALA A 130 26.05 11.52 -13.44
C ALA A 130 27.15 11.53 -14.51
N LYS A 131 26.97 12.25 -15.63
CA LYS A 131 27.97 12.37 -16.69
C LYS A 131 29.25 13.04 -16.20
N ARG A 132 29.14 14.10 -15.38
CA ARG A 132 30.28 14.73 -14.73
C ARG A 132 31.02 13.73 -13.83
N LEU A 133 30.31 13.06 -12.93
CA LEU A 133 30.89 12.08 -12.00
C LEU A 133 31.53 10.89 -12.74
N ALA A 134 30.92 10.42 -13.83
CA ALA A 134 31.43 9.35 -14.68
C ALA A 134 32.80 9.70 -15.29
N SER A 135 33.01 10.97 -15.67
CA SER A 135 34.28 11.43 -16.24
C SER A 135 35.46 11.33 -15.25
N GLU A 136 35.17 11.39 -13.95
CA GLU A 136 36.15 11.33 -12.85
C GLU A 136 36.65 9.90 -12.59
N TYR A 137 35.94 8.87 -13.07
CA TYR A 137 36.36 7.48 -12.89
C TYR A 137 37.69 7.18 -13.58
N PRO A 138 38.54 6.28 -13.03
CA PRO A 138 39.83 5.95 -13.62
C PRO A 138 39.66 5.35 -15.03
N GLN A 139 40.68 5.51 -15.89
CA GLN A 139 40.61 5.10 -17.30
C GLN A 139 40.12 3.66 -17.52
N ARG A 140 40.44 2.74 -16.60
CA ARG A 140 40.00 1.34 -16.65
C ARG A 140 38.47 1.17 -16.56
N TYR A 141 37.78 2.04 -15.83
CA TYR A 141 36.34 1.98 -15.57
C TYR A 141 35.55 3.08 -16.28
N ARG A 142 36.23 4.12 -16.77
CA ARG A 142 35.60 5.33 -17.31
C ARG A 142 34.59 5.04 -18.41
N SER A 143 34.89 4.13 -19.35
CA SER A 143 33.96 3.81 -20.44
C SER A 143 32.65 3.22 -19.91
N GLN A 144 32.72 2.28 -18.96
CA GLN A 144 31.55 1.66 -18.33
C GLN A 144 30.68 2.70 -17.59
N TYR A 145 31.31 3.59 -16.83
CA TYR A 145 30.57 4.63 -16.09
C TYR A 145 30.02 5.71 -17.02
N VAL A 146 30.72 6.06 -18.10
CA VAL A 146 30.18 7.00 -19.11
C VAL A 146 28.97 6.39 -19.80
N GLU A 147 29.03 5.12 -20.22
CA GLU A 147 27.89 4.42 -20.81
C GLU A 147 26.71 4.34 -19.83
N ALA A 148 26.96 4.02 -18.56
CA ALA A 148 25.93 4.01 -17.53
C ALA A 148 25.32 5.39 -17.26
N ALA A 149 26.10 6.48 -17.36
CA ALA A 149 25.58 7.85 -17.26
C ALA A 149 24.74 8.23 -18.48
N GLU A 150 25.11 7.79 -19.68
CA GLU A 150 24.34 8.04 -20.91
C GLU A 150 22.98 7.32 -20.90
N SER A 151 22.92 6.12 -20.32
CA SER A 151 21.70 5.33 -20.19
C SER A 151 20.87 5.63 -18.94
N LEU A 152 21.40 6.34 -17.93
CA LEU A 152 20.66 6.68 -16.72
C LEU A 152 19.46 7.59 -17.02
N ARG A 153 18.31 7.24 -16.45
CA ARG A 153 17.09 8.07 -16.42
C ARG A 153 16.50 8.02 -15.01
N ALA A 154 15.60 8.95 -14.69
CA ALA A 154 14.96 9.00 -13.38
C ALA A 154 14.09 7.73 -13.19
N PRO A 155 14.34 6.92 -12.15
CA PRO A 155 13.56 5.71 -11.93
C PRO A 155 12.15 6.03 -11.43
N PHE A 156 11.22 5.11 -11.63
CA PHE A 156 9.85 5.19 -11.12
C PHE A 156 9.60 4.20 -9.99
N TRP A 157 8.63 4.50 -9.11
CA TRP A 157 8.09 3.57 -8.12
C TRP A 157 6.73 3.08 -8.60
N ASP A 158 6.62 1.81 -9.01
CA ASP A 158 5.35 1.21 -9.44
C ASP A 158 4.44 0.85 -8.26
N TRP A 159 3.89 1.88 -7.61
CA TRP A 159 2.99 1.75 -6.47
C TRP A 159 1.67 1.03 -6.80
N GLY A 160 1.37 0.77 -8.08
CA GLY A 160 0.23 -0.05 -8.49
C GLY A 160 0.47 -1.55 -8.32
N SER A 161 1.73 -1.98 -8.15
CA SER A 161 2.09 -3.39 -7.99
C SER A 161 3.04 -3.66 -6.82
N ASN A 162 3.76 -2.64 -6.36
CA ASN A 162 4.79 -2.75 -5.33
C ASN A 162 4.53 -1.78 -4.17
N GLY A 163 4.78 -2.24 -2.94
CA GLY A 163 4.81 -1.39 -1.75
C GLY A 163 5.99 -0.40 -1.76
N ILE A 164 6.33 0.16 -0.60
CA ILE A 164 7.44 1.11 -0.45
C ILE A 164 8.75 0.54 -1.02
N PRO A 165 9.49 1.29 -1.88
CA PRO A 165 10.74 0.79 -2.44
C PRO A 165 11.81 0.52 -1.39
N GLU A 166 12.43 -0.65 -1.45
CA GLU A 166 13.42 -1.10 -0.45
C GLU A 166 14.63 -0.14 -0.37
N ALA A 167 15.05 0.41 -1.52
CA ALA A 167 16.11 1.42 -1.62
C ALA A 167 15.92 2.63 -0.70
N THR A 168 14.68 2.94 -0.29
CA THR A 168 14.35 4.15 0.47
C THR A 168 14.42 3.94 1.99
N VAL A 169 14.61 2.70 2.44
CA VAL A 169 14.51 2.31 3.86
C VAL A 169 15.84 2.44 4.62
N PRO A 170 16.99 1.93 4.11
CA PRO A 170 18.24 2.00 4.86
C PRO A 170 18.68 3.44 5.12
N SER A 171 19.24 3.74 6.29
CA SER A 171 19.81 5.07 6.58
C SER A 171 21.12 5.35 5.84
N LYS A 172 21.80 4.29 5.40
CA LYS A 172 23.07 4.33 4.65
C LYS A 172 23.05 3.32 3.53
N MET A 173 23.88 3.57 2.52
CA MET A 173 24.05 2.67 1.39
C MET A 173 25.48 2.67 0.87
N THR A 174 25.77 1.58 0.18
CA THR A 174 27.06 1.27 -0.38
C THR A 174 27.17 1.75 -1.83
N VAL A 175 28.25 2.44 -2.18
CA VAL A 175 28.56 2.82 -3.57
C VAL A 175 30.05 2.69 -3.88
N ASN A 176 30.38 2.44 -5.14
CA ASN A 176 31.77 2.46 -5.62
C ASN A 176 32.18 3.86 -6.10
N VAL A 177 33.32 4.34 -5.59
CA VAL A 177 33.91 5.62 -5.98
C VAL A 177 35.32 5.47 -6.56
N PRO A 178 35.79 6.43 -7.38
CA PRO A 178 37.17 6.47 -7.85
C PRO A 178 38.18 6.47 -6.69
N SER A 179 39.22 5.64 -6.79
CA SER A 179 40.30 5.57 -5.80
C SER A 179 41.63 5.21 -6.47
N GLY A 180 42.44 6.23 -6.79
CA GLY A 180 43.69 6.04 -7.53
C GLY A 180 43.42 5.45 -8.92
N THR A 181 43.99 4.29 -9.22
CA THR A 181 43.75 3.55 -10.47
C THR A 181 42.58 2.56 -10.38
N GLY A 182 42.00 2.38 -9.18
CA GLY A 182 40.96 1.42 -8.87
C GLY A 182 39.65 2.08 -8.41
N LEU A 183 38.73 1.25 -7.94
CA LEU A 183 37.54 1.68 -7.21
C LEU A 183 37.70 1.36 -5.73
N ARG A 184 36.98 2.12 -4.89
CA ARG A 184 36.82 1.80 -3.48
C ARG A 184 35.34 1.91 -3.13
N GLU A 185 34.87 0.93 -2.37
CA GLU A 185 33.54 0.98 -1.79
C GLU A 185 33.49 1.95 -0.61
N ILE A 186 32.46 2.79 -0.55
CA ILE A 186 32.18 3.68 0.58
C ILE A 186 30.73 3.55 1.03
N GLN A 187 30.49 3.87 2.30
CA GLN A 187 29.16 4.08 2.85
C GLN A 187 28.81 5.56 2.77
N VAL A 188 27.66 5.88 2.17
CA VAL A 188 27.08 7.23 2.14
C VAL A 188 25.78 7.25 2.93
N GLU A 189 25.39 8.42 3.45
CA GLU A 189 24.00 8.60 3.91
C GLU A 189 23.07 8.37 2.72
N ASN A 190 22.00 7.61 2.92
CA ASN A 190 21.08 7.28 1.85
C ASN A 190 20.29 8.53 1.43
N PRO A 191 20.51 9.10 0.22
CA PRO A 191 19.80 10.28 -0.25
C PRO A 191 18.32 10.01 -0.54
N LEU A 192 17.89 8.74 -0.59
CA LEU A 192 16.49 8.31 -0.76
C LEU A 192 15.74 8.13 0.55
N SER A 193 16.43 8.16 1.70
CA SER A 193 15.79 8.00 3.03
C SER A 193 15.14 9.28 3.56
N GLY A 194 15.40 10.43 2.92
CA GLY A 194 14.87 11.74 3.27
C GLY A 194 15.88 12.85 3.01
N TYR A 195 15.41 14.09 2.90
CA TYR A 195 16.24 15.26 2.63
C TYR A 195 16.48 16.11 3.87
N LYS A 196 17.71 16.60 4.08
CA LYS A 196 18.06 17.55 5.14
C LYS A 196 17.97 18.97 4.58
N PHE A 197 17.22 19.84 5.24
CA PHE A 197 17.06 21.20 4.76
C PHE A 197 18.34 22.01 4.98
N PRO A 198 18.67 22.92 4.05
CA PRO A 198 19.83 23.78 4.19
C PRO A 198 19.62 24.78 5.34
N ALA A 199 20.71 25.10 6.05
CA ALA A 199 20.66 26.06 7.16
C ALA A 199 20.13 27.43 6.74
N ALA A 200 20.37 27.86 5.49
CA ALA A 200 19.83 29.10 4.94
C ALA A 200 18.28 29.13 4.99
N ALA A 201 17.62 28.02 4.64
CA ALA A 201 16.16 27.94 4.72
C ALA A 201 15.65 27.99 6.16
N LEU A 202 16.29 27.25 7.06
CA LEU A 202 15.91 27.22 8.48
C LEU A 202 16.15 28.55 9.20
N ASN A 203 17.18 29.30 8.78
CA ASN A 203 17.51 30.62 9.34
C ASN A 203 16.70 31.77 8.70
N GLY A 204 15.75 31.47 7.81
CA GLY A 204 14.83 32.45 7.24
C GLY A 204 15.35 33.22 6.03
N THR A 205 16.43 32.78 5.36
CA THR A 205 16.95 33.42 4.13
C THR A 205 15.87 33.50 3.05
N TYR A 206 14.99 32.51 2.97
CA TYR A 206 13.88 32.44 2.01
C TYR A 206 12.52 32.79 2.64
N GLY A 207 12.53 33.54 3.75
CA GLY A 207 11.33 33.84 4.53
C GLY A 207 10.90 32.71 5.46
N SER A 208 9.65 32.75 5.92
CA SER A 208 9.09 31.71 6.81
C SER A 208 8.97 30.38 6.04
N PHE A 209 9.89 29.46 6.34
CA PHE A 209 9.98 28.17 5.65
C PHE A 209 9.10 27.11 6.31
N ASP A 210 9.44 26.69 7.52
CA ASP A 210 8.73 25.66 8.28
C ASP A 210 8.42 26.14 9.71
N GLY A 211 7.14 26.22 10.05
CA GLY A 211 6.68 26.67 11.38
C GLY A 211 7.08 25.72 12.50
N GLU A 212 7.32 24.44 12.20
CA GLU A 212 7.81 23.44 13.16
C GLU A 212 9.34 23.43 13.27
N ASN A 213 10.04 24.19 12.42
CA ASN A 213 11.50 24.26 12.35
C ASN A 213 12.17 22.88 12.26
N ARG A 214 11.58 21.95 11.49
CA ARG A 214 12.14 20.63 11.26
C ARG A 214 13.39 20.77 10.41
N SER A 215 14.45 20.05 10.76
CA SER A 215 15.72 20.11 10.03
C SER A 215 15.77 19.20 8.80
N ARG A 216 14.76 18.36 8.62
CA ARG A 216 14.69 17.38 7.52
C ARG A 216 13.26 16.90 7.26
N ILE A 217 13.12 16.13 6.20
CA ILE A 217 11.93 15.32 5.91
C ILE A 217 11.88 14.09 6.82
N TYR A 218 10.71 13.85 7.40
CA TYR A 218 10.40 12.66 8.20
C TYR A 218 9.24 11.88 7.57
N ARG A 219 9.32 10.55 7.64
CA ARG A 219 8.25 9.63 7.21
C ARG A 219 7.74 8.84 8.40
N CYS A 220 6.43 8.62 8.45
CA CYS A 220 5.75 7.84 9.50
C CYS A 220 6.24 8.19 10.92
N PRO A 221 6.04 9.44 11.38
CA PRO A 221 6.39 9.81 12.74
C PRO A 221 5.68 8.91 13.77
N SER A 222 6.34 8.70 14.91
CA SER A 222 5.86 7.89 16.03
C SER A 222 4.41 8.28 16.41
N PRO A 223 3.52 7.30 16.70
CA PRO A 223 3.80 5.87 16.97
C PRO A 223 3.96 4.97 15.73
N LYS A 224 3.83 5.51 14.52
CA LYS A 224 4.01 4.74 13.28
C LYS A 224 5.49 4.45 13.01
N SER A 225 5.78 3.48 12.14
CA SER A 225 7.13 3.14 11.69
C SER A 225 7.20 3.10 10.17
N PHE A 226 8.28 3.65 9.60
CA PHE A 226 8.59 3.50 8.18
C PHE A 226 9.58 2.33 7.99
N PRO A 227 9.35 1.40 7.05
CA PRO A 227 8.27 1.40 6.04
C PRO A 227 6.99 0.69 6.49
N ASP A 228 7.00 -0.04 7.62
CA ASP A 228 5.93 -1.00 7.96
C ASP A 228 4.54 -0.38 7.95
N SER A 229 4.33 0.74 8.65
CA SER A 229 3.02 1.42 8.68
C SER A 229 2.61 1.98 7.32
N ALA A 230 3.57 2.39 6.47
CA ALA A 230 3.26 2.86 5.12
C ALA A 230 2.87 1.69 4.20
N ASN A 231 3.52 0.53 4.35
CA ASN A 231 3.16 -0.69 3.65
C ASN A 231 1.80 -1.25 4.11
N GLU A 232 1.47 -1.16 5.41
CA GLU A 232 0.15 -1.50 5.93
C GLU A 232 -0.95 -0.62 5.31
N LEU A 233 -0.73 0.70 5.24
CA LEU A 233 -1.65 1.63 4.59
C LEU A 233 -1.77 1.37 3.09
N TRP A 234 -0.65 1.10 2.41
CA TRP A 234 -0.64 0.75 1.00
C TRP A 234 -1.45 -0.53 0.72
N ALA A 235 -1.31 -1.55 1.58
CA ALA A 235 -2.04 -2.81 1.45
C ALA A 235 -3.54 -2.68 1.79
N ASP A 236 -3.95 -1.68 2.56
CA ASP A 236 -5.36 -1.39 2.89
C ASP A 236 -6.12 -0.77 1.70
N ARG A 237 -5.43 -0.26 0.68
CA ARG A 237 -6.04 0.33 -0.51
C ARG A 237 -5.82 -0.51 -1.77
N PRO A 238 -6.84 -0.64 -2.63
CA PRO A 238 -6.75 -1.46 -3.84
C PRO A 238 -6.09 -0.70 -4.99
N TYR A 239 -4.86 -0.21 -4.79
CA TYR A 239 -4.12 0.61 -5.77
C TYR A 239 -4.03 -0.04 -7.15
N LYS A 240 -3.74 -1.34 -7.17
CA LYS A 240 -3.71 -2.15 -8.39
C LYS A 240 -5.01 -2.05 -9.19
N GLN A 241 -6.14 -2.27 -8.52
CA GLN A 241 -7.47 -2.20 -9.12
C GLN A 241 -7.80 -0.78 -9.59
N TRP A 242 -7.43 0.26 -8.81
CA TRP A 242 -7.66 1.65 -9.22
C TRP A 242 -6.88 2.02 -10.47
N VAL A 243 -5.63 1.56 -10.61
CA VAL A 243 -4.88 1.76 -11.85
C VAL A 243 -5.59 1.08 -13.02
N TYR A 244 -6.03 -0.17 -12.85
CA TYR A 244 -6.75 -0.87 -13.91
C TYR A 244 -8.08 -0.18 -14.28
N ASP A 245 -8.86 0.27 -13.29
CA ASP A 245 -10.12 0.99 -13.51
C ASP A 245 -9.88 2.34 -14.20
N ALA A 246 -8.79 3.06 -13.87
CA ALA A 246 -8.42 4.30 -14.53
C ALA A 246 -8.15 4.10 -16.04
N PHE A 247 -7.58 2.97 -16.44
CA PHE A 247 -7.28 2.69 -17.85
C PHE A 247 -8.45 2.07 -18.62
N THR A 248 -9.32 1.33 -17.94
CA THR A 248 -10.37 0.54 -18.58
C THR A 248 -11.74 1.19 -18.55
N HIS A 249 -12.10 1.85 -17.44
CA HIS A 249 -13.43 2.44 -17.23
C HIS A 249 -13.49 3.92 -17.62
N THR A 250 -12.37 4.63 -17.48
CA THR A 250 -12.30 6.05 -17.84
C THR A 250 -12.13 6.25 -19.34
N ASN A 251 -12.81 7.25 -19.91
CA ASN A 251 -12.90 7.41 -21.37
C ASN A 251 -12.20 8.66 -21.89
N THR A 252 -12.16 9.74 -21.12
CA THR A 252 -11.58 11.01 -21.57
C THR A 252 -10.34 11.39 -20.78
N PHE A 253 -9.48 12.23 -21.37
CA PHE A 253 -8.31 12.75 -20.67
C PHE A 253 -8.70 13.48 -19.37
N ASP A 254 -9.77 14.26 -19.39
CA ASP A 254 -10.18 15.10 -18.25
C ASP A 254 -10.51 14.26 -17.02
N GLU A 255 -11.25 13.17 -17.23
CA GLU A 255 -11.60 12.18 -16.21
C GLU A 255 -10.36 11.40 -15.74
N PHE A 256 -9.44 11.07 -16.66
CA PHE A 256 -8.21 10.35 -16.33
C PHE A 256 -7.20 11.23 -15.60
N ALA A 257 -7.14 12.52 -15.89
CA ALA A 257 -6.04 13.37 -15.44
C ALA A 257 -6.22 13.90 -14.02
N SER A 258 -7.43 14.31 -13.64
CA SER A 258 -7.62 15.16 -12.46
C SER A 258 -8.88 14.86 -11.66
N THR A 259 -8.76 15.05 -10.34
CA THR A 259 -9.87 15.07 -9.37
C THR A 259 -10.88 16.19 -9.59
N GLY A 260 -10.57 17.19 -10.43
CA GLY A 260 -11.54 18.22 -10.82
C GLY A 260 -12.64 17.73 -11.77
N ASN A 261 -12.55 16.49 -12.27
CA ASN A 261 -13.57 15.86 -13.13
C ASN A 261 -13.95 14.49 -12.58
N GLY A 262 -15.13 14.00 -12.94
CA GLY A 262 -15.59 12.66 -12.54
C GLY A 262 -14.77 11.53 -13.16
N GLY A 263 -14.82 10.32 -12.59
CA GLY A 263 -14.10 9.15 -13.09
C GLY A 263 -12.94 8.73 -12.19
N THR A 264 -12.29 7.62 -12.54
CA THR A 264 -11.15 7.07 -11.80
C THR A 264 -9.87 7.79 -12.24
N SER A 265 -9.64 9.01 -11.73
CA SER A 265 -8.49 9.83 -12.15
C SER A 265 -7.14 9.33 -11.61
N LEU A 266 -6.06 9.59 -12.33
CA LEU A 266 -4.71 9.34 -11.87
C LEU A 266 -4.34 10.25 -10.67
N GLU A 267 -4.88 11.47 -10.62
CA GLU A 267 -4.70 12.37 -9.49
C GLU A 267 -5.36 11.85 -8.19
N GLN A 268 -6.53 11.19 -8.25
CA GLN A 268 -7.09 10.59 -7.03
C GLN A 268 -6.18 9.48 -6.47
N ILE A 269 -5.54 8.70 -7.35
CA ILE A 269 -4.65 7.62 -6.94
C ILE A 269 -3.34 8.19 -6.38
N HIS A 270 -2.79 9.19 -7.07
CA HIS A 270 -1.66 10.00 -6.61
C HIS A 270 -1.89 10.55 -5.19
N ASN A 271 -3.05 11.13 -4.92
CA ASN A 271 -3.37 11.68 -3.60
C ASN A 271 -3.37 10.59 -2.52
N GLY A 272 -3.84 9.38 -2.85
CA GLY A 272 -3.71 8.21 -2.00
C GLY A 272 -2.26 7.92 -1.63
N ILE A 273 -1.36 7.89 -2.62
CA ILE A 273 0.07 7.59 -2.40
C ILE A 273 0.75 8.67 -1.54
N HIS A 274 0.42 9.94 -1.73
CA HIS A 274 0.90 11.02 -0.85
C HIS A 274 0.46 10.84 0.61
N TRP A 275 -0.73 10.27 0.83
CA TRP A 275 -1.25 9.97 2.17
C TRP A 275 -0.59 8.73 2.77
N ASP A 276 -0.57 7.61 2.05
CA ASP A 276 -0.15 6.32 2.59
C ASP A 276 1.38 6.17 2.62
N GLY A 277 2.07 6.67 1.59
CA GLY A 277 3.48 6.41 1.32
C GLY A 277 4.47 6.88 2.39
N ALA A 278 4.05 7.84 3.23
CA ALA A 278 4.81 8.29 4.40
C ALA A 278 3.93 8.44 5.66
N CYS A 279 2.77 7.78 5.68
CA CYS A 279 1.78 7.86 6.74
C CYS A 279 1.29 9.28 7.07
N GLY A 280 1.22 10.15 6.05
CA GLY A 280 0.99 11.59 6.16
C GLY A 280 2.28 12.41 6.29
N GLY A 281 2.23 13.50 7.05
CA GLY A 281 3.39 14.36 7.31
C GLY A 281 3.81 15.21 6.11
N GLN A 282 5.12 15.37 5.90
CA GLN A 282 5.67 16.29 4.88
C GLN A 282 5.45 15.80 3.45
N PHE A 283 5.38 14.47 3.23
CA PHE A 283 5.07 13.91 1.91
C PHE A 283 3.62 14.14 1.50
N LEU A 284 2.70 14.32 2.44
CA LEU A 284 1.31 14.68 2.15
C LEU A 284 1.13 16.18 1.88
N SER A 285 2.06 17.01 2.36
CA SER A 285 1.95 18.46 2.30
C SER A 285 2.43 19.00 0.96
N ALA A 286 1.56 19.70 0.22
CA ALA A 286 1.96 20.34 -1.05
C ALA A 286 3.15 21.31 -0.88
N ASP A 287 3.29 21.91 0.30
CA ASP A 287 4.41 22.78 0.64
C ASP A 287 5.75 22.06 0.62
N PHE A 288 5.80 20.82 1.12
CA PHE A 288 7.06 20.13 1.41
C PHE A 288 7.28 18.83 0.64
N SER A 289 6.25 18.31 -0.04
CA SER A 289 6.27 16.95 -0.57
C SER A 289 7.41 16.72 -1.54
N ALA A 290 7.76 17.70 -2.37
CA ALA A 290 8.81 17.57 -3.37
C ALA A 290 10.22 17.45 -2.78
N PHE A 291 10.42 17.79 -1.51
CA PHE A 291 11.69 17.56 -0.81
C PHE A 291 11.85 16.11 -0.36
N ASP A 292 10.78 15.31 -0.29
CA ASP A 292 10.90 13.88 -0.03
C ASP A 292 11.35 13.17 -1.33
N PRO A 293 12.45 12.39 -1.31
CA PRO A 293 12.90 11.63 -2.48
C PRO A 293 11.86 10.65 -3.07
N LEU A 294 10.84 10.23 -2.31
CA LEU A 294 9.71 9.45 -2.84
C LEU A 294 8.94 10.23 -3.91
N PHE A 295 8.93 11.56 -3.86
CA PHE A 295 8.20 12.42 -4.79
C PHE A 295 8.61 12.18 -6.23
N MET A 296 9.91 12.20 -6.53
CA MET A 296 10.36 12.05 -7.91
C MET A 296 10.12 10.62 -8.42
N LEU A 297 10.26 9.61 -7.57
CA LEU A 297 9.91 8.23 -7.92
C LEU A 297 8.41 8.08 -8.21
N HIS A 298 7.58 8.71 -7.38
CA HIS A 298 6.14 8.72 -7.49
C HIS A 298 5.67 9.42 -8.78
N HIS A 299 6.14 10.65 -9.04
CA HIS A 299 5.77 11.41 -10.22
C HIS A 299 6.37 10.86 -11.51
N CYS A 300 7.51 10.17 -11.47
CA CYS A 300 7.97 9.36 -12.61
C CYS A 300 6.96 8.26 -12.97
N ASN A 301 6.31 7.62 -11.98
CA ASN A 301 5.26 6.63 -12.27
C ASN A 301 3.96 7.28 -12.76
N VAL A 302 3.60 8.46 -12.24
CA VAL A 302 2.46 9.24 -12.79
C VAL A 302 2.70 9.58 -14.26
N ASP A 303 3.90 10.02 -14.60
CA ASP A 303 4.29 10.29 -15.99
C ASP A 303 4.29 9.03 -16.87
N ARG A 304 4.76 7.90 -16.34
CA ARG A 304 4.71 6.58 -16.96
C ARG A 304 3.29 6.16 -17.30
N LEU A 305 2.38 6.24 -16.34
CA LEU A 305 0.98 5.87 -16.53
C LEU A 305 0.30 6.78 -17.55
N TRP A 306 0.58 8.09 -17.55
CA TRP A 306 0.09 8.96 -18.62
C TRP A 306 0.66 8.58 -20.00
N ALA A 307 1.94 8.24 -20.11
CA ALA A 307 2.51 7.79 -21.39
C ALA A 307 1.84 6.52 -21.94
N TYR A 308 1.50 5.55 -21.07
CA TYR A 308 0.72 4.38 -21.49
C TYR A 308 -0.71 4.75 -21.88
N TRP A 309 -1.37 5.65 -21.15
CA TRP A 309 -2.70 6.15 -21.51
C TRP A 309 -2.69 6.75 -22.92
N GLN A 310 -1.70 7.59 -23.24
CA GLN A 310 -1.55 8.20 -24.56
C GLN A 310 -1.39 7.17 -25.67
N ALA A 311 -0.63 6.09 -25.44
CA ALA A 311 -0.49 5.01 -26.40
C ALA A 311 -1.80 4.23 -26.61
N MET A 312 -2.60 4.06 -25.56
CA MET A 312 -3.88 3.33 -25.60
C MET A 312 -5.02 4.17 -26.18
N ARG A 313 -4.99 5.49 -25.93
CA ARG A 313 -6.03 6.48 -26.26
C ARG A 313 -5.44 7.68 -27.01
N PRO A 314 -5.01 7.51 -28.28
CA PRO A 314 -4.37 8.58 -29.06
C PRO A 314 -5.29 9.78 -29.34
N ASP A 315 -6.61 9.62 -29.21
CA ASP A 315 -7.57 10.72 -29.37
C ASP A 315 -7.81 11.52 -28.06
N GLU A 316 -7.30 11.03 -26.92
CA GLU A 316 -7.51 11.57 -25.56
C GLU A 316 -6.17 11.80 -24.85
N VAL A 317 -5.17 12.28 -25.59
CA VAL A 317 -3.80 12.45 -25.09
C VAL A 317 -3.63 13.63 -24.13
N MET A 318 -4.45 14.67 -24.27
CA MET A 318 -4.49 15.86 -23.42
C MET A 318 -5.85 16.55 -23.51
N PHE A 319 -6.13 17.46 -22.58
CA PHE A 319 -7.32 18.32 -22.64
C PHE A 319 -7.24 19.26 -23.85
N ASN A 320 -8.39 19.57 -24.45
CA ASN A 320 -8.47 20.46 -25.61
C ASN A 320 -9.36 21.70 -25.38
N GLN A 321 -10.04 21.78 -24.23
CA GLN A 321 -10.93 22.88 -23.89
C GLN A 321 -10.28 23.87 -22.92
N SER A 322 -10.68 25.13 -23.01
CA SER A 322 -10.29 26.13 -22.02
C SER A 322 -11.06 25.98 -20.71
N TYR A 323 -10.45 26.35 -19.59
CA TYR A 323 -11.12 26.40 -18.29
C TYR A 323 -10.59 27.54 -17.41
N SER A 324 -11.29 27.80 -16.31
CA SER A 324 -10.87 28.76 -15.29
C SER A 324 -9.91 28.09 -14.32
N GLY A 325 -8.63 28.48 -14.33
CA GLY A 325 -7.60 27.89 -13.48
C GLY A 325 -7.55 28.47 -12.07
N GLY A 326 -6.94 27.71 -11.17
CA GLY A 326 -6.66 28.12 -9.80
C GLY A 326 -5.51 29.12 -9.68
N ALA A 327 -5.39 29.73 -8.49
CA ALA A 327 -4.25 30.56 -8.16
C ALA A 327 -2.95 29.73 -8.10
N ARG A 328 -1.86 30.27 -8.62
CA ARG A 328 -0.48 29.74 -8.57
C ARG A 328 0.51 30.91 -8.52
N TRP A 329 1.80 30.60 -8.49
CA TRP A 329 2.90 31.58 -8.44
C TRP A 329 2.65 32.84 -9.26
N MET A 330 2.34 32.78 -10.56
CA MET A 330 2.10 33.99 -11.37
C MET A 330 0.67 34.07 -11.93
N SER A 331 -0.14 33.03 -11.72
CA SER A 331 -1.49 32.95 -12.25
C SER A 331 -2.49 33.27 -11.15
N PRO A 332 -3.21 34.40 -11.20
CA PRO A 332 -4.33 34.64 -10.30
C PRO A 332 -5.44 33.61 -10.50
N ALA A 333 -6.23 33.38 -9.46
CA ALA A 333 -7.45 32.57 -9.58
C ALA A 333 -8.37 33.15 -10.67
N GLY A 334 -8.98 32.30 -11.49
CA GLY A 334 -9.83 32.72 -12.60
C GLY A 334 -9.09 32.88 -13.93
N THR A 335 -7.77 32.69 -13.97
CA THR A 335 -6.99 32.76 -15.21
C THR A 335 -7.51 31.75 -16.23
N THR A 336 -7.78 32.17 -17.47
CA THR A 336 -8.17 31.23 -18.53
C THR A 336 -6.99 30.36 -18.93
N ILE A 337 -7.11 29.06 -18.69
CA ILE A 337 -6.14 28.04 -19.05
C ILE A 337 -6.56 27.38 -20.35
N THR A 338 -5.58 27.16 -21.24
CA THR A 338 -5.71 26.47 -22.52
C THR A 338 -4.53 25.51 -22.69
N PRO A 339 -4.53 24.60 -23.67
CA PRO A 339 -3.37 23.75 -23.96
C PRO A 339 -2.08 24.52 -24.30
N LYS A 340 -2.22 25.81 -24.67
CA LYS A 340 -1.13 26.74 -25.00
C LYS A 340 -0.72 27.63 -23.83
N SER A 341 -1.37 27.50 -22.68
CA SER A 341 -0.97 28.26 -21.49
C SER A 341 0.41 27.81 -21.02
N ALA A 342 1.20 28.77 -20.54
CA ALA A 342 2.55 28.53 -20.07
C ALA A 342 2.55 27.59 -18.85
N LEU A 343 3.35 26.52 -18.91
CA LEU A 343 3.67 25.62 -17.81
C LEU A 343 4.83 26.21 -17.00
N GLN A 344 4.55 27.30 -16.30
CA GLN A 344 5.54 27.99 -15.48
C GLN A 344 6.04 27.06 -14.35
N PRO A 345 7.34 27.07 -14.01
CA PRO A 345 8.39 27.97 -14.52
C PRO A 345 9.24 27.33 -15.65
N PHE A 346 8.70 26.35 -16.37
CA PHE A 346 9.48 25.53 -17.29
C PHE A 346 9.59 26.18 -18.67
N PHE A 347 10.81 26.58 -19.03
CA PHE A 347 11.13 27.09 -20.36
C PHE A 347 11.60 25.96 -21.29
N ALA A 348 11.10 25.96 -22.52
CA ALA A 348 11.54 25.05 -23.59
C ALA A 348 12.86 25.53 -24.23
N ASP A 349 13.07 26.85 -24.28
CA ASP A 349 14.27 27.52 -24.78
C ASP A 349 14.53 28.81 -23.99
N ALA A 350 15.36 29.73 -24.51
CA ALA A 350 15.69 30.96 -23.79
C ALA A 350 14.49 31.88 -23.50
N ASP A 351 13.44 31.83 -24.32
CA ASP A 351 12.35 32.83 -24.30
C ASP A 351 10.95 32.22 -24.27
N THR A 352 10.82 30.92 -24.53
CA THR A 352 9.52 30.25 -24.69
C THR A 352 9.25 29.31 -23.52
N PHE A 353 8.11 29.48 -22.85
CA PHE A 353 7.63 28.50 -21.88
C PHE A 353 7.19 27.21 -22.58
N HIS A 354 7.38 26.08 -21.90
CA HIS A 354 6.60 24.90 -22.20
C HIS A 354 5.11 25.18 -22.06
N THR A 355 4.33 24.46 -22.84
CA THR A 355 2.87 24.39 -22.84
C THR A 355 2.45 22.93 -22.77
N SER A 356 1.18 22.64 -22.47
CA SER A 356 0.66 21.27 -22.53
C SER A 356 0.88 20.63 -23.90
N GLU A 357 0.68 21.39 -24.99
CA GLU A 357 0.97 20.94 -26.37
C GLU A 357 2.46 20.58 -26.56
N SER A 358 3.39 21.36 -25.99
CA SER A 358 4.83 21.14 -26.19
C SER A 358 5.38 19.92 -25.43
N VAL A 359 4.69 19.48 -24.38
CA VAL A 359 5.14 18.39 -23.49
C VAL A 359 4.27 17.13 -23.64
N GLU A 360 3.26 17.18 -24.52
CA GLU A 360 2.37 16.06 -24.81
C GLU A 360 3.17 14.81 -25.20
N SER A 361 4.20 14.94 -26.03
CA SER A 361 5.01 13.80 -26.46
C SER A 361 6.25 13.59 -25.59
N ILE A 362 6.53 12.33 -25.24
CA ILE A 362 7.78 11.95 -24.56
C ILE A 362 8.99 11.91 -25.51
N GLN A 363 8.77 11.97 -26.83
CA GLN A 363 9.80 11.72 -27.85
C GLN A 363 10.91 12.77 -27.86
N THR A 364 10.63 13.98 -27.40
CA THR A 364 11.57 15.11 -27.44
C THR A 364 12.47 15.19 -26.20
N PHE A 365 12.13 14.48 -25.13
CA PHE A 365 12.84 14.55 -23.85
C PHE A 365 13.89 13.45 -23.65
N GLY A 366 13.97 12.50 -24.58
CA GLY A 366 15.02 11.50 -24.59
C GLY A 366 14.92 10.42 -23.52
N TYR A 367 13.71 10.12 -23.09
CA TYR A 367 13.38 8.91 -22.32
C TYR A 367 12.24 8.15 -23.01
N ALA A 368 12.04 6.91 -22.59
CA ALA A 368 10.85 6.12 -22.90
C ALA A 368 10.55 5.15 -21.76
N TYR A 369 9.49 4.34 -21.94
CA TYR A 369 9.12 3.26 -21.04
C TYR A 369 9.09 1.93 -21.81
N GLU A 370 9.18 0.81 -21.10
CA GLU A 370 9.07 -0.51 -21.71
C GLU A 370 7.74 -0.63 -22.49
N GLY A 371 7.79 -1.15 -23.72
CA GLY A 371 6.61 -1.22 -24.59
C GLY A 371 6.42 0.01 -25.49
N LEU A 372 6.97 1.17 -25.10
CA LEU A 372 6.79 2.46 -25.80
C LEU A 372 8.04 2.91 -26.57
N GLU A 373 8.79 1.97 -27.14
CA GLU A 373 10.01 2.28 -27.89
C GLU A 373 9.75 2.88 -29.28
N TYR A 374 9.31 4.14 -29.30
CA TYR A 374 8.87 4.89 -30.48
C TYR A 374 9.89 4.98 -31.63
N TRP A 375 11.18 4.75 -31.37
CA TRP A 375 12.21 4.74 -32.42
C TRP A 375 12.23 3.46 -33.26
N LYS A 376 11.59 2.38 -32.79
CA LYS A 376 11.54 1.08 -33.49
C LYS A 376 10.14 0.46 -33.58
N LYS A 377 9.15 0.99 -32.86
CA LYS A 377 7.76 0.50 -32.82
C LYS A 377 6.81 1.49 -33.50
N SER A 378 5.81 0.96 -34.20
CA SER A 378 4.68 1.76 -34.66
C SER A 378 3.72 2.10 -33.51
N GLU A 379 2.87 3.12 -33.70
CA GLU A 379 1.81 3.46 -32.74
C GLU A 379 0.92 2.25 -32.41
N ALA A 380 0.58 1.43 -33.40
CA ALA A 380 -0.21 0.22 -33.20
C ALA A 380 0.51 -0.83 -32.33
N GLN A 381 1.82 -1.00 -32.51
CA GLN A 381 2.62 -1.89 -31.65
C GLN A 381 2.71 -1.36 -30.23
N MET A 382 2.97 -0.06 -30.05
CA MET A 382 3.02 0.57 -28.74
C MET A 382 1.67 0.48 -28.02
N LYS A 383 0.55 0.68 -28.73
CA LYS A 383 -0.79 0.48 -28.19
C LYS A 383 -1.01 -0.95 -27.71
N GLN A 384 -0.66 -1.95 -28.53
CA GLN A 384 -0.79 -3.36 -28.15
C GLN A 384 0.08 -3.72 -26.93
N ASP A 385 1.31 -3.22 -26.88
CA ASP A 385 2.22 -3.47 -25.77
C ASP A 385 1.77 -2.77 -24.49
N ALA A 386 1.27 -1.54 -24.59
CA ALA A 386 0.67 -0.80 -23.49
C ALA A 386 -0.55 -1.53 -22.92
N THR A 387 -1.52 -1.90 -23.77
CA THR A 387 -2.71 -2.66 -23.33
C THR A 387 -2.32 -3.97 -22.66
N ARG A 388 -1.36 -4.71 -23.25
CA ARG A 388 -0.84 -5.96 -22.68
C ARG A 388 -0.20 -5.77 -21.32
N LEU A 389 0.58 -4.71 -21.16
CA LEU A 389 1.20 -4.38 -19.88
C LEU A 389 0.13 -4.05 -18.84
N ILE A 390 -0.82 -3.17 -19.16
CA ILE A 390 -1.89 -2.79 -18.23
C ILE A 390 -2.71 -4.01 -17.79
N ASN A 391 -3.11 -4.87 -18.73
CA ASN A 391 -3.86 -6.09 -18.41
C ASN A 391 -3.05 -7.05 -17.55
N ARG A 392 -1.79 -7.34 -17.91
CA ARG A 392 -0.98 -8.33 -17.16
C ARG A 392 -0.54 -7.86 -15.79
N VAL A 393 -0.22 -6.58 -15.67
CA VAL A 393 0.34 -6.02 -14.44
C VAL A 393 -0.77 -5.64 -13.47
N TYR A 394 -1.88 -5.05 -13.97
CA TYR A 394 -2.93 -4.47 -13.13
C TYR A 394 -4.30 -5.16 -13.23
N GLY A 395 -4.59 -5.92 -14.30
CA GLY A 395 -5.87 -6.62 -14.50
C GLY A 395 -5.91 -8.01 -13.87
N ASP A 396 -6.08 -8.09 -12.53
CA ASP A 396 -6.28 -9.36 -11.81
C ASP A 396 -7.34 -10.26 -12.47
N ASP A 397 -7.29 -11.58 -12.18
CA ASP A 397 -8.10 -12.66 -12.76
C ASP A 397 -9.60 -12.26 -12.98
N GLU A 398 -9.88 -11.75 -14.17
CA GLU A 398 -11.07 -10.95 -14.53
C GLU A 398 -12.38 -11.73 -14.42
N ALA A 399 -12.29 -13.06 -14.34
CA ALA A 399 -13.41 -13.95 -14.05
C ALA A 399 -14.01 -13.75 -12.63
N LYS A 400 -13.39 -12.94 -11.76
CA LYS A 400 -13.85 -12.65 -10.40
C LYS A 400 -14.28 -11.18 -10.17
N THR A 401 -14.06 -10.29 -11.13
CA THR A 401 -14.28 -8.84 -10.93
C THR A 401 -15.69 -8.38 -11.32
N ALA A 402 -16.39 -9.10 -12.20
CA ALA A 402 -17.78 -8.81 -12.53
C ALA A 402 -18.74 -9.81 -11.88
N ARG A 403 -19.86 -9.31 -11.37
CA ARG A 403 -20.92 -10.13 -10.80
C ARG A 403 -21.93 -10.52 -11.87
N LEU A 404 -22.30 -11.80 -11.93
CA LEU A 404 -23.43 -12.23 -12.76
C LEU A 404 -24.76 -11.89 -12.07
N VAL A 405 -25.62 -11.16 -12.75
CA VAL A 405 -26.93 -10.71 -12.25
C VAL A 405 -28.03 -10.92 -13.30
N ARG A 406 -29.29 -11.04 -12.86
CA ARG A 406 -30.43 -11.11 -13.78
C ARG A 406 -30.92 -9.74 -14.20
N ARG A 407 -31.14 -9.56 -15.50
CA ARG A 407 -31.87 -8.42 -16.09
C ARG A 407 -32.96 -8.97 -17.02
N GLY A 408 -34.18 -9.07 -16.51
CA GLY A 408 -35.25 -9.79 -17.20
C GLY A 408 -34.95 -11.29 -17.21
N ASP A 409 -34.99 -11.92 -18.39
CA ASP A 409 -34.67 -13.35 -18.56
C ASP A 409 -33.17 -13.62 -18.78
N ASP A 410 -32.37 -12.57 -19.02
CA ASP A 410 -30.95 -12.68 -19.36
C ASP A 410 -30.03 -12.62 -18.12
N LEU A 411 -28.90 -13.30 -18.22
CA LEU A 411 -27.78 -13.22 -17.28
C LEU A 411 -26.69 -12.32 -17.87
N ILE A 412 -26.35 -11.25 -17.14
CA ILE A 412 -25.35 -10.27 -17.55
C ILE A 412 -24.23 -10.19 -16.50
N ALA A 413 -23.00 -9.99 -16.95
CA ALA A 413 -21.89 -9.62 -16.07
C ALA A 413 -21.95 -8.11 -15.82
N THR A 414 -21.90 -7.71 -14.57
CA THR A 414 -22.07 -6.31 -14.15
C THR A 414 -21.01 -5.93 -13.14
N ARG A 415 -20.44 -4.74 -13.31
CA ARG A 415 -19.56 -4.08 -12.34
C ARG A 415 -20.26 -2.92 -11.65
N PHE A 416 -19.83 -2.60 -10.44
CA PHE A 416 -20.43 -1.56 -9.60
C PHE A 416 -19.37 -0.55 -9.16
N PHE A 417 -19.68 0.74 -9.28
CA PHE A 417 -18.79 1.84 -8.88
C PHE A 417 -19.52 2.85 -8.00
N ALA A 418 -18.84 3.36 -6.97
CA ALA A 418 -19.28 4.55 -6.23
C ALA A 418 -18.52 5.77 -6.72
N ARG A 419 -19.25 6.77 -7.20
CA ARG A 419 -18.74 8.08 -7.59
C ARG A 419 -19.00 9.04 -6.45
N VAL A 420 -17.94 9.60 -5.88
CA VAL A 420 -18.00 10.50 -4.72
C VAL A 420 -17.61 11.89 -5.18
N LYS A 421 -18.34 12.92 -4.74
CA LYS A 421 -17.91 14.31 -4.88
C LYS A 421 -18.22 15.11 -3.63
N LEU A 422 -17.42 16.14 -3.39
CA LEU A 422 -17.64 17.15 -2.35
C LEU A 422 -16.88 18.44 -2.66
N ASP A 423 -17.33 19.55 -2.11
CA ASP A 423 -16.63 20.82 -2.11
C ASP A 423 -15.55 20.83 -1.01
N VAL A 424 -14.30 21.07 -1.40
CA VAL A 424 -13.16 21.06 -0.49
C VAL A 424 -13.20 22.16 0.57
N GLU A 425 -14.02 23.20 0.37
CA GLU A 425 -14.21 24.30 1.33
C GLU A 425 -15.10 23.91 2.52
N GLU A 426 -15.87 22.82 2.41
CA GLU A 426 -16.79 22.34 3.46
C GLU A 426 -16.12 21.36 4.44
N VAL A 427 -14.87 20.95 4.18
CA VAL A 427 -14.14 19.98 5.01
C VAL A 427 -12.81 20.55 5.50
N GLU A 428 -12.44 20.17 6.72
CA GLU A 428 -11.10 20.43 7.23
C GLU A 428 -10.11 19.45 6.59
N ARG A 429 -9.05 19.99 5.97
CA ARG A 429 -8.11 19.24 5.14
C ARG A 429 -6.70 19.24 5.73
N PRO A 430 -5.91 18.18 5.53
CA PRO A 430 -6.25 16.99 4.73
C PRO A 430 -7.12 15.98 5.50
N CYS A 431 -8.00 15.29 4.78
CA CYS A 431 -8.85 14.23 5.32
C CYS A 431 -9.05 13.10 4.30
N THR A 432 -9.61 11.97 4.73
CA THR A 432 -10.04 10.88 3.86
C THR A 432 -11.54 10.67 3.98
N VAL A 433 -12.25 10.56 2.86
CA VAL A 433 -13.66 10.16 2.79
C VAL A 433 -13.69 8.66 2.52
N ASN A 434 -13.85 7.88 3.58
CA ASN A 434 -13.88 6.43 3.55
C ASN A 434 -15.28 5.93 3.21
N LEU A 435 -15.36 5.00 2.25
CA LEU A 435 -16.59 4.29 1.89
C LEU A 435 -16.60 2.91 2.54
N TYR A 436 -17.75 2.50 3.06
CA TYR A 436 -17.96 1.19 3.65
C TYR A 436 -19.21 0.53 3.06
N LEU A 437 -19.15 -0.79 2.85
CA LEU A 437 -20.31 -1.62 2.48
C LEU A 437 -20.29 -2.87 3.37
N GLY A 438 -21.41 -3.15 4.04
CA GLY A 438 -21.47 -4.26 4.99
C GLY A 438 -20.49 -4.13 6.17
N GLY A 439 -20.12 -2.91 6.55
CA GLY A 439 -19.15 -2.65 7.62
C GLY A 439 -17.67 -2.79 7.21
N LYS A 440 -17.38 -3.26 6.00
CA LYS A 440 -16.03 -3.35 5.45
C LYS A 440 -15.68 -2.07 4.69
N LYS A 441 -14.49 -1.51 4.96
CA LYS A 441 -13.95 -0.38 4.19
C LYS A 441 -13.67 -0.83 2.76
N ILE A 442 -14.18 -0.08 1.78
CA ILE A 442 -14.05 -0.36 0.35
C ILE A 442 -12.90 0.47 -0.23
N ALA A 443 -12.92 1.76 0.08
CA ALA A 443 -12.05 2.77 -0.51
C ALA A 443 -11.97 3.98 0.42
N GLY A 444 -11.04 4.89 0.12
CA GLY A 444 -11.02 6.20 0.78
C GLY A 444 -10.50 7.28 -0.14
N GLN A 445 -11.31 8.31 -0.40
CA GLN A 445 -10.90 9.48 -1.16
C GLN A 445 -10.06 10.40 -0.31
N VAL A 446 -8.78 10.55 -0.64
CA VAL A 446 -7.92 11.53 0.03
C VAL A 446 -8.22 12.93 -0.51
N VAL A 447 -8.66 13.81 0.38
CA VAL A 447 -8.88 15.23 0.10
C VAL A 447 -7.66 16.01 0.60
N MET A 448 -6.83 16.43 -0.35
CA MET A 448 -5.57 17.15 -0.12
C MET A 448 -5.81 18.62 0.24
N GLN A 449 -4.78 19.32 0.71
CA GLN A 449 -4.83 20.78 0.93
C GLN A 449 -4.97 21.59 -0.37
N GLN A 450 -4.59 21.02 -1.51
CA GLN A 450 -4.82 21.58 -2.84
C GLN A 450 -5.77 20.64 -3.63
N PRO A 451 -6.68 21.17 -4.47
CA PRO A 451 -6.92 22.59 -4.75
C PRO A 451 -7.48 23.35 -3.53
N THR A 452 -7.31 24.68 -3.49
CA THR A 452 -7.81 25.48 -2.36
C THR A 452 -9.33 25.60 -2.30
N SER A 453 -10.01 25.54 -3.45
CA SER A 453 -11.46 25.72 -3.60
C SER A 453 -12.02 24.80 -4.69
N GLY A 454 -13.33 24.57 -4.67
CA GLY A 454 -14.06 23.84 -5.71
C GLY A 454 -14.35 22.38 -5.38
N THR A 455 -15.05 21.71 -6.30
CA THR A 455 -15.49 20.32 -6.12
C THR A 455 -14.40 19.35 -6.55
N VAL A 456 -14.11 18.37 -5.71
CA VAL A 456 -13.28 17.21 -6.07
C VAL A 456 -14.14 15.97 -6.23
N HIS A 457 -13.71 15.11 -7.13
CA HIS A 457 -14.38 13.88 -7.50
C HIS A 457 -13.46 12.68 -7.27
N GLY A 458 -14.08 11.52 -7.03
CA GLY A 458 -13.42 10.23 -6.99
C GLY A 458 -14.37 9.12 -7.44
N GLU A 459 -13.82 8.01 -7.88
CA GLU A 459 -14.56 6.83 -8.33
C GLU A 459 -13.87 5.57 -7.83
N TYR A 460 -14.67 4.65 -7.28
CA TYR A 460 -14.20 3.45 -6.60
C TYR A 460 -15.02 2.24 -7.00
N SER A 461 -14.38 1.19 -7.49
CA SER A 461 -15.02 -0.10 -7.71
C SER A 461 -15.50 -0.71 -6.38
N LEU A 462 -16.72 -1.24 -6.41
CA LEU A 462 -17.40 -1.88 -5.28
C LEU A 462 -17.38 -3.40 -5.41
N ASP A 463 -16.92 -3.94 -6.52
CA ASP A 463 -17.08 -5.34 -6.93
C ASP A 463 -16.62 -6.35 -5.86
N ALA A 464 -15.44 -6.13 -5.27
CA ALA A 464 -14.91 -6.99 -4.22
C ALA A 464 -15.76 -6.96 -2.94
N ALA A 465 -16.39 -5.82 -2.64
CA ALA A 465 -17.29 -5.67 -1.51
C ALA A 465 -18.69 -6.24 -1.80
N VAL A 466 -19.18 -6.09 -3.04
CA VAL A 466 -20.47 -6.66 -3.49
C VAL A 466 -20.42 -8.18 -3.51
N SER A 467 -19.34 -8.76 -4.04
CA SER A 467 -19.14 -10.22 -4.05
C SER A 467 -18.98 -10.80 -2.64
N ALA A 468 -18.47 -10.02 -1.69
CA ALA A 468 -18.44 -10.41 -0.28
C ALA A 468 -19.82 -10.25 0.39
N ALA A 469 -20.55 -9.18 0.09
CA ALA A 469 -21.85 -8.87 0.70
C ALA A 469 -23.01 -9.81 0.30
N ASP A 470 -22.80 -10.76 -0.62
CA ASP A 470 -23.78 -11.78 -1.04
C ASP A 470 -24.22 -12.78 0.03
N ILE A 471 -23.81 -12.54 1.28
CA ILE A 471 -24.16 -13.34 2.44
C ILE A 471 -25.37 -12.76 3.21
N LEU A 472 -25.92 -11.62 2.78
CA LEU A 472 -27.17 -11.09 3.36
C LEU A 472 -28.46 -11.80 2.90
N ASN A 473 -28.40 -12.78 1.97
CA ASN A 473 -29.55 -13.59 1.56
C ASN A 473 -29.16 -15.07 1.30
N SER A 474 -28.81 -15.79 2.37
CA SER A 474 -28.57 -17.24 2.31
C SER A 474 -29.88 -18.03 2.21
N THR A 475 -30.36 -18.25 0.98
CA THR A 475 -31.01 -19.51 0.60
C THR A 475 -30.54 -19.87 -0.79
N LEU A 476 -30.26 -21.16 -1.03
CA LEU A 476 -29.80 -21.74 -2.30
C LEU A 476 -30.69 -21.48 -3.55
N GLU A 477 -31.67 -20.58 -3.47
CA GLU A 477 -32.43 -20.01 -4.58
C GLU A 477 -31.79 -18.72 -5.16
N SER A 478 -30.79 -18.12 -4.51
CA SER A 478 -30.24 -16.78 -4.83
C SER A 478 -29.22 -16.69 -5.97
N VAL A 479 -29.07 -17.72 -6.82
CA VAL A 479 -28.13 -17.66 -7.97
C VAL A 479 -28.48 -16.52 -8.94
N LEU A 480 -29.62 -15.85 -8.77
CA LEU A 480 -30.19 -14.96 -9.76
C LEU A 480 -30.98 -13.79 -9.14
N ASP A 481 -30.35 -13.08 -8.19
CA ASP A 481 -30.85 -11.76 -7.77
C ASP A 481 -30.98 -10.85 -8.98
N THR A 482 -32.10 -10.11 -9.02
CA THR A 482 -32.27 -9.11 -10.08
C THR A 482 -31.27 -7.98 -9.83
N LEU A 483 -30.76 -7.40 -10.92
CA LEU A 483 -29.83 -6.29 -10.85
C LEU A 483 -30.35 -5.14 -9.96
N ASP A 484 -31.65 -4.85 -10.00
CA ASP A 484 -32.23 -3.79 -9.15
C ASP A 484 -32.18 -4.14 -7.66
N THR A 485 -32.39 -5.41 -7.29
CA THR A 485 -32.27 -5.88 -5.89
C THR A 485 -30.84 -5.75 -5.36
N VAL A 486 -29.85 -6.08 -6.20
CA VAL A 486 -28.43 -5.93 -5.84
C VAL A 486 -28.10 -4.45 -5.63
N VAL A 487 -28.49 -3.60 -6.58
CA VAL A 487 -28.27 -2.16 -6.51
C VAL A 487 -28.92 -1.54 -5.26
N ASP A 488 -30.17 -1.89 -4.95
CA ASP A 488 -30.86 -1.40 -3.76
C ASP A 488 -30.18 -1.83 -2.46
N SER A 489 -29.61 -3.04 -2.44
CA SER A 489 -28.84 -3.55 -1.30
C SER A 489 -27.53 -2.76 -1.10
N ILE A 490 -26.84 -2.43 -2.19
CA ILE A 490 -25.63 -1.59 -2.16
C ILE A 490 -25.97 -0.20 -1.64
N VAL A 491 -26.98 0.46 -2.22
CA VAL A 491 -27.42 1.81 -1.79
C VAL A 491 -27.78 1.81 -0.31
N THR A 492 -28.52 0.80 0.15
CA THR A 492 -28.95 0.70 1.56
C THR A 492 -27.78 0.39 2.50
N GLY A 493 -26.77 -0.35 2.03
CA GLY A 493 -25.61 -0.77 2.81
C GLY A 493 -24.44 0.21 2.83
N LEU A 494 -24.39 1.17 1.89
CA LEU A 494 -23.28 2.10 1.76
C LEU A 494 -23.22 3.07 2.96
N ARG A 495 -22.06 3.19 3.59
CA ARG A 495 -21.79 4.13 4.68
C ARG A 495 -20.55 4.95 4.37
N VAL A 496 -20.50 6.14 4.94
CA VAL A 496 -19.42 7.10 4.72
C VAL A 496 -18.83 7.54 6.05
N GLU A 497 -17.52 7.67 6.10
CA GLU A 497 -16.81 8.27 7.21
C GLU A 497 -15.79 9.28 6.70
N ILE A 498 -15.81 10.51 7.21
CA ILE A 498 -14.77 11.51 6.90
C ILE A 498 -13.82 11.57 8.09
N ILE A 499 -12.56 11.18 7.87
CA ILE A 499 -11.53 11.10 8.92
C ILE A 499 -10.39 12.06 8.61
N LYS A 500 -10.04 12.90 9.57
CA LYS A 500 -8.85 13.77 9.52
C LYS A 500 -7.57 12.96 9.73
N LEU A 501 -6.44 13.58 9.43
CA LEU A 501 -5.12 12.95 9.62
C LEU A 501 -4.85 12.53 11.08
N ASP A 502 -5.41 13.25 12.06
CA ASP A 502 -5.28 12.92 13.49
C ASP A 502 -6.23 11.80 13.96
N GLY A 503 -7.04 11.25 13.06
CA GLY A 503 -8.02 10.19 13.33
C GLY A 503 -9.38 10.69 13.80
N THR A 504 -9.59 12.01 13.95
CA THR A 504 -10.89 12.55 14.34
C THR A 504 -11.89 12.55 13.17
N ASN A 505 -13.16 12.40 13.51
CA ASN A 505 -14.25 12.32 12.54
C ASN A 505 -14.83 13.70 12.23
N ILE A 506 -15.13 13.96 10.95
CA ILE A 506 -15.92 15.10 10.49
C ILE A 506 -17.35 14.61 10.21
N PRO A 507 -18.38 15.12 10.91
CA PRO A 507 -19.77 14.76 10.65
C PRO A 507 -20.21 15.15 9.23
N ILE A 508 -20.80 14.23 8.48
CA ILE A 508 -21.24 14.49 7.09
C ILE A 508 -22.34 15.56 7.01
N GLU A 509 -23.07 15.84 8.10
CA GLU A 509 -24.07 16.92 8.13
C GLU A 509 -23.45 18.30 7.93
N GLY A 510 -22.14 18.44 8.20
CA GLY A 510 -21.36 19.64 7.92
C GLY A 510 -20.89 19.78 6.47
N VAL A 511 -21.13 18.77 5.62
CA VAL A 511 -20.64 18.68 4.24
C VAL A 511 -21.83 18.48 3.28
N PRO A 512 -22.72 19.48 3.12
CA PRO A 512 -23.91 19.34 2.30
C PRO A 512 -23.64 19.07 0.81
N SER A 513 -22.44 19.37 0.32
CA SER A 513 -22.01 19.04 -1.05
C SER A 513 -21.61 17.58 -1.25
N LEU A 514 -21.46 16.80 -0.17
CA LEU A 514 -21.11 15.38 -0.25
C LEU A 514 -22.23 14.63 -0.96
N GLU A 515 -21.91 14.07 -2.12
CA GLU A 515 -22.83 13.30 -2.93
C GLU A 515 -22.16 12.00 -3.35
N ILE A 516 -22.96 10.92 -3.33
CA ILE A 516 -22.55 9.63 -3.85
C ILE A 516 -23.55 9.19 -4.93
N GLU A 517 -23.03 8.83 -6.09
CA GLU A 517 -23.78 8.13 -7.12
C GLU A 517 -23.24 6.71 -7.26
N LEU A 518 -24.15 5.74 -7.23
CA LEU A 518 -23.85 4.35 -7.57
C LEU A 518 -24.05 4.16 -9.07
N GLU A 519 -23.04 3.59 -9.73
CA GLU A 519 -23.07 3.18 -11.12
C GLU A 519 -23.06 1.66 -11.22
N ASP A 520 -24.04 1.10 -11.92
CA ASP A 520 -24.04 -0.29 -12.37
C ASP A 520 -23.85 -0.34 -13.88
N VAL A 521 -22.90 -1.15 -14.36
CA VAL A 521 -22.49 -1.16 -15.76
C VAL A 521 -22.25 -2.57 -16.26
N GLU A 522 -22.79 -2.91 -17.43
CA GLU A 522 -22.57 -4.21 -18.06
C GLU A 522 -21.11 -4.31 -18.49
N PHE A 523 -20.47 -5.43 -18.17
CA PHE A 523 -19.05 -5.63 -18.36
C PHE A 523 -18.80 -6.84 -19.25
N THR A 524 -18.01 -6.64 -20.30
CA THR A 524 -17.47 -7.74 -21.10
C THR A 524 -15.96 -7.79 -20.87
N PRO A 525 -15.41 -8.91 -20.35
CA PRO A 525 -13.97 -9.04 -20.17
C PRO A 525 -13.24 -9.02 -21.52
N PRO A 526 -11.97 -8.60 -21.56
CA PRO A 526 -11.16 -8.67 -22.77
C PRO A 526 -11.02 -10.12 -23.26
N ILE A 527 -10.97 -10.28 -24.58
CA ILE A 527 -10.82 -11.60 -25.23
C ILE A 527 -9.35 -12.05 -25.23
N SER A 528 -8.42 -11.10 -25.12
CA SER A 528 -6.98 -11.33 -25.05
C SER A 528 -6.30 -10.23 -24.26
N ASP A 529 -5.04 -10.45 -23.85
CA ASP A 529 -4.24 -9.41 -23.19
C ASP A 529 -4.08 -8.12 -24.02
N CYS A 530 -4.38 -8.14 -25.33
CA CYS A 530 -4.25 -6.95 -26.19
C CYS A 530 -5.58 -6.20 -26.38
N ASP A 531 -6.67 -6.69 -25.80
CA ASP A 531 -7.99 -6.08 -25.85
C ASP A 531 -8.29 -5.40 -24.50
N LEU A 532 -9.11 -4.36 -24.52
CA LEU A 532 -9.66 -3.78 -23.30
C LEU A 532 -11.06 -4.37 -23.05
N PRO A 533 -11.49 -4.47 -21.79
CA PRO A 533 -12.89 -4.78 -21.50
C PRO A 533 -13.81 -3.71 -22.10
N THR A 534 -15.08 -4.08 -22.32
CA THR A 534 -16.13 -3.12 -22.69
C THR A 534 -17.10 -2.89 -21.54
N TYR A 535 -17.60 -1.67 -21.49
CA TYR A 535 -18.56 -1.19 -20.50
C TYR A 535 -19.77 -0.65 -21.25
N ASP A 536 -20.91 -1.32 -21.11
CA ASP A 536 -22.12 -1.04 -21.85
C ASP A 536 -23.31 -0.80 -20.91
N ASN A 537 -24.35 -0.15 -21.41
CA ASN A 537 -25.64 0.00 -20.70
C ASN A 537 -25.54 0.53 -19.25
N SER A 538 -24.61 1.46 -18.95
CA SER A 538 -24.44 2.05 -17.63
C SER A 538 -25.73 2.72 -17.11
N ARG A 539 -26.03 2.50 -15.83
CA ARG A 539 -27.11 3.16 -15.09
C ARG A 539 -26.55 3.78 -13.82
N ARG A 540 -26.98 5.00 -13.52
CA ARG A 540 -26.57 5.74 -12.31
C ARG A 540 -27.75 6.03 -11.41
N ARG A 541 -27.53 5.94 -10.11
CA ARG A 541 -28.52 6.25 -9.07
C ARG A 541 -27.87 7.00 -7.93
N VAL A 542 -28.57 8.02 -7.43
CA VAL A 542 -28.13 8.71 -6.22
C VAL A 542 -28.21 7.75 -5.04
N ALA A 543 -27.12 7.63 -4.31
CA ALA A 543 -27.03 6.91 -3.04
C ALA A 543 -26.87 7.95 -1.92
N PRO A 544 -27.91 8.21 -1.10
CA PRO A 544 -27.80 9.20 -0.03
C PRO A 544 -26.64 8.86 0.91
N PRO A 545 -25.72 9.81 1.19
CA PRO A 545 -24.62 9.53 2.11
C PRO A 545 -25.19 9.30 3.52
N VAL A 546 -24.81 8.16 4.11
CA VAL A 546 -25.21 7.80 5.47
C VAL A 546 -23.95 7.69 6.32
N GLN A 547 -23.89 8.47 7.40
CA GLN A 547 -22.76 8.48 8.33
C GLN A 547 -22.52 7.08 8.88
N MET A 548 -21.28 6.63 8.86
CA MET A 548 -20.85 5.45 9.60
C MET A 548 -21.05 5.71 11.09
N GLN A 549 -21.94 4.95 11.74
CA GLN A 549 -22.16 5.10 13.17
C GLN A 549 -20.93 4.57 13.92
N CYS A 550 -20.09 5.47 14.41
CA CYS A 550 -19.04 5.12 15.35
C CYS A 550 -19.71 4.56 16.62
N PHE A 551 -19.45 3.30 16.97
CA PHE A 551 -19.71 2.82 18.34
C PHE A 551 -18.78 3.57 19.30
N HIS A 552 -19.17 4.78 19.70
CA HIS A 552 -18.59 5.40 20.87
C HIS A 552 -19.08 4.59 22.08
N ALA A 553 -18.15 4.00 22.81
CA ALA A 553 -18.42 3.48 24.16
C ALA A 553 -18.80 4.68 25.06
N VAL A 554 -20.08 5.04 25.04
CA VAL A 554 -20.64 6.00 26.01
C VAL A 554 -20.71 5.27 27.34
N SER A 555 -19.66 5.43 28.15
CA SER A 555 -19.69 5.10 29.57
C SER A 555 -20.65 6.05 30.27
N GLY A 556 -21.91 5.65 30.42
CA GLY A 556 -22.86 6.40 31.23
C GLY A 556 -24.33 6.21 30.87
N TRP A 557 -24.89 5.03 31.15
CA TRP A 557 -26.34 4.89 31.34
C TRP A 557 -26.60 4.23 32.70
N SER A 558 -27.04 5.03 33.67
CA SER A 558 -27.71 4.53 34.86
C SER A 558 -29.13 4.12 34.46
N ILE A 559 -29.44 2.83 34.59
CA ILE A 559 -30.76 2.28 34.30
C ILE A 559 -31.71 2.62 35.46
N SER A 560 -32.68 3.51 35.22
CA SER A 560 -33.92 3.54 36.00
C SER A 560 -34.99 2.70 35.29
N HIS A 561 -35.56 1.76 36.03
CA HIS A 561 -36.52 0.75 35.57
C HIS A 561 -37.82 1.35 35.01
N SER A 562 -38.21 0.98 33.78
CA SER A 562 -39.60 0.62 33.46
C SER A 562 -39.76 -0.05 32.09
N HIS A 563 -40.18 -1.32 32.13
CA HIS A 563 -41.12 -2.02 31.24
C HIS A 563 -41.08 -1.73 29.73
N ASN A 564 -40.31 -2.54 28.99
CA ASN A 564 -40.82 -3.17 27.75
C ASN A 564 -39.99 -4.43 27.42
N GLN A 565 -40.58 -5.63 27.53
CA GLN A 565 -39.87 -6.90 27.35
C GLN A 565 -39.59 -7.24 25.87
N ASP A 566 -40.23 -6.56 24.91
CA ASP A 566 -39.99 -6.79 23.48
C ASP A 566 -38.75 -6.06 22.94
N SER A 567 -38.37 -4.93 23.55
CA SER A 567 -37.14 -4.18 23.19
C SER A 567 -35.88 -4.91 23.64
N LEU A 568 -35.97 -5.72 24.71
CA LEU A 568 -34.85 -6.49 25.24
C LEU A 568 -34.55 -7.73 24.40
N ARG A 569 -35.53 -8.32 23.71
CA ARG A 569 -35.29 -9.42 22.75
C ARG A 569 -34.68 -8.93 21.44
N LEU A 570 -35.11 -7.78 20.92
CA LEU A 570 -34.48 -7.16 19.76
C LEU A 570 -33.07 -6.64 20.08
N ALA A 571 -32.85 -6.04 21.26
CA ALA A 571 -31.51 -5.64 21.68
C ALA A 571 -30.56 -6.84 21.86
N TRP A 572 -31.07 -8.01 22.26
CA TRP A 572 -30.27 -9.24 22.37
C TRP A 572 -29.94 -9.87 21.01
N GLN A 573 -30.84 -9.77 20.02
CA GLN A 573 -30.61 -10.23 18.65
C GLN A 573 -29.78 -9.26 17.80
N VAL A 574 -29.83 -7.95 18.07
CA VAL A 574 -29.02 -6.93 17.40
C VAL A 574 -27.60 -6.86 17.97
N LEU A 575 -27.38 -7.27 19.23
CA LEU A 575 -26.04 -7.30 19.84
C LEU A 575 -25.12 -8.41 19.33
N HIS A 576 -25.62 -9.45 18.66
CA HIS A 576 -24.80 -10.57 18.17
C HIS A 576 -24.28 -10.39 16.73
N LEU A 577 -24.60 -9.29 16.04
CA LEU A 577 -24.22 -9.06 14.64
C LEU A 577 -22.91 -8.25 14.45
N ALA A 578 -22.08 -8.13 15.49
CA ALA A 578 -20.87 -7.30 15.49
C ALA A 578 -19.56 -8.07 15.70
N MET A 579 -19.54 -9.40 15.52
CA MET A 579 -18.28 -10.16 15.45
C MET A 579 -18.24 -10.91 14.12
N ALA A 580 -17.12 -10.81 13.38
CA ALA A 580 -16.88 -11.59 12.17
C ALA A 580 -16.83 -13.11 12.43
N PHE A 581 -16.76 -13.52 13.70
CA PHE A 581 -16.73 -14.91 14.13
C PHE A 581 -17.60 -15.12 15.36
N ASP A 582 -18.43 -16.16 15.31
CA ASP A 582 -19.10 -16.72 16.48
C ASP A 582 -18.10 -17.63 17.21
N ILE A 583 -17.70 -17.23 18.42
CA ILE A 583 -16.86 -18.06 19.28
C ILE A 583 -17.77 -19.03 20.06
N ILE A 584 -17.72 -20.30 19.70
CA ILE A 584 -18.61 -21.33 20.24
C ILE A 584 -17.84 -22.57 20.68
N VAL A 585 -18.46 -23.35 21.56
CA VAL A 585 -17.99 -24.71 21.86
C VAL A 585 -18.37 -25.60 20.68
N PRO A 586 -17.41 -26.30 20.04
CA PRO A 586 -17.71 -27.19 18.92
C PRO A 586 -18.59 -28.37 19.34
N SER A 587 -19.40 -28.84 18.40
CA SER A 587 -20.07 -30.13 18.47
C SER A 587 -19.14 -31.26 18.01
N GLU A 588 -19.53 -32.52 18.22
CA GLU A 588 -18.76 -33.67 17.72
C GLU A 588 -18.55 -33.63 16.19
N ASN A 589 -19.50 -33.04 15.44
CA ASN A 589 -19.39 -32.90 13.99
C ASN A 589 -18.28 -31.92 13.55
N ASP A 590 -17.90 -30.99 14.43
CA ASP A 590 -16.89 -29.96 14.14
C ASP A 590 -15.46 -30.48 14.34
N ALA A 591 -15.29 -31.68 14.91
CA ALA A 591 -13.97 -32.27 15.19
C ALA A 591 -13.14 -32.49 13.91
N ALA A 592 -13.79 -32.79 12.78
CA ALA A 592 -13.13 -32.95 11.49
C ALA A 592 -12.59 -31.61 10.96
N ASP A 593 -13.35 -30.52 11.12
CA ASP A 593 -12.97 -29.19 10.67
C ASP A 593 -11.82 -28.63 11.51
N VAL A 594 -11.78 -28.94 12.80
CA VAL A 594 -10.66 -28.60 13.69
C VAL A 594 -9.36 -29.28 13.22
N ALA A 595 -9.41 -30.55 12.84
CA ALA A 595 -8.25 -31.27 12.31
C ALA A 595 -7.77 -30.68 10.97
N ILE A 596 -8.69 -30.35 10.05
CA ILE A 596 -8.37 -29.68 8.78
C ILE A 596 -7.72 -28.32 9.02
N THR A 597 -8.31 -27.53 9.91
CA THR A 597 -7.83 -26.19 10.27
C THR A 597 -6.42 -26.24 10.85
N HIS A 598 -6.13 -27.23 11.69
CA HIS A 598 -4.81 -27.40 12.28
C HIS A 598 -3.74 -27.65 11.21
N LEU A 599 -3.96 -28.64 10.35
CA LEU A 599 -3.00 -29.01 9.30
C LEU A 599 -2.77 -27.86 8.32
N ALA A 600 -3.81 -27.12 7.96
CA ALA A 600 -3.69 -25.96 7.09
C ALA A 600 -2.90 -24.82 7.76
N ALA A 601 -3.14 -24.56 9.04
CA ALA A 601 -2.45 -23.50 9.79
C ALA A 601 -0.97 -23.83 10.07
N MET A 602 -0.64 -25.11 10.23
CA MET A 602 0.69 -25.60 10.62
C MET A 602 1.52 -26.16 9.46
N ASP A 603 1.08 -26.07 8.20
CA ASP A 603 1.85 -26.62 7.06
C ASP A 603 3.24 -25.99 6.89
N ALA A 604 3.43 -24.74 7.32
CA ALA A 604 4.75 -24.10 7.32
C ALA A 604 5.58 -24.41 8.58
N ASN A 605 5.03 -25.12 9.57
CA ASN A 605 5.70 -25.40 10.84
C ASN A 605 6.66 -26.59 10.70
N LEU A 606 7.95 -26.33 10.95
CA LEU A 606 9.01 -27.33 10.87
C LEU A 606 8.84 -28.50 11.84
N LEU A 607 8.36 -28.27 13.06
CA LEU A 607 8.12 -29.29 14.08
C LEU A 607 7.04 -30.28 13.64
N MET A 608 5.95 -29.81 13.04
CA MET A 608 4.89 -30.69 12.53
C MET A 608 5.45 -31.66 11.49
N HIS A 609 6.22 -31.18 10.51
CA HIS A 609 6.82 -32.03 9.48
C HIS A 609 8.00 -32.88 9.99
N ALA A 610 8.63 -32.49 11.10
CA ALA A 610 9.62 -33.33 11.77
C ALA A 610 8.97 -34.52 12.48
N GLN A 611 7.81 -34.33 13.11
CA GLN A 611 7.06 -35.37 13.81
C GLN A 611 6.26 -36.27 12.85
N PHE A 612 5.71 -35.68 11.79
CA PHE A 612 4.86 -36.33 10.79
C PHE A 612 5.41 -36.12 9.36
N PRO A 613 6.47 -36.85 8.97
CA PRO A 613 7.27 -36.53 7.78
C PRO A 613 6.67 -37.00 6.44
N ASN A 614 5.61 -37.81 6.45
CA ASN A 614 5.02 -38.41 5.25
C ASN A 614 3.48 -38.44 5.31
N ASP A 615 2.84 -38.69 4.16
CA ASP A 615 1.38 -38.69 4.03
C ASP A 615 0.69 -39.66 5.01
N GLU A 616 1.27 -40.85 5.24
CA GLU A 616 0.73 -41.84 6.19
C GLU A 616 0.71 -41.29 7.63
N SER A 617 1.79 -40.63 8.05
CA SER A 617 1.88 -40.00 9.37
C SER A 617 0.99 -38.77 9.53
N LEU A 618 0.78 -37.99 8.45
CA LEU A 618 -0.13 -36.83 8.46
C LEU A 618 -1.60 -37.27 8.49
N ASP A 619 -1.95 -38.34 7.78
CA ASP A 619 -3.30 -38.94 7.84
C ASP A 619 -3.58 -39.53 9.23
N PHE A 620 -2.61 -40.20 9.84
CA PHE A 620 -2.70 -40.63 11.23
C PHE A 620 -2.91 -39.43 12.16
N PHE A 621 -2.09 -38.37 12.01
CA PHE A 621 -2.18 -37.18 12.84
C PHE A 621 -3.52 -36.45 12.68
N ARG A 622 -4.09 -36.41 11.46
CA ARG A 622 -5.44 -35.89 11.22
C ARG A 622 -6.49 -36.66 12.01
N GLY A 623 -6.42 -38.00 12.00
CA GLY A 623 -7.31 -38.87 12.77
C GLY A 623 -7.14 -38.69 14.29
N TRP A 624 -5.89 -38.53 14.74
CA TRP A 624 -5.58 -38.24 16.14
C TRP A 624 -6.13 -36.88 16.57
N LEU A 625 -5.95 -35.81 15.79
CA LEU A 625 -6.50 -34.48 16.07
C LEU A 625 -8.02 -34.48 16.16
N HIS A 626 -8.69 -35.28 15.32
CA HIS A 626 -10.14 -35.49 15.41
C HIS A 626 -10.53 -36.11 16.76
N LYS A 627 -9.90 -37.22 17.15
CA LYS A 627 -10.12 -37.90 18.44
C LYS A 627 -9.82 -36.98 19.62
N ASP A 628 -8.68 -36.28 19.59
CA ASP A 628 -8.29 -35.32 20.63
C ASP A 628 -9.31 -34.18 20.76
N THR A 629 -9.92 -33.74 19.66
CA THR A 629 -11.00 -32.74 19.73
C THR A 629 -12.23 -33.28 20.43
N LEU A 630 -12.63 -34.52 20.16
CA LEU A 630 -13.73 -35.18 20.86
C LEU A 630 -13.44 -35.33 22.36
N ASP A 631 -12.19 -35.67 22.72
CA ASP A 631 -11.77 -35.75 24.12
C ASP A 631 -11.83 -34.38 24.81
N HIS A 632 -11.45 -33.28 24.12
CA HIS A 632 -11.59 -31.92 24.65
C HIS A 632 -13.05 -31.45 24.79
N ILE A 633 -13.97 -32.02 23.99
CA ILE A 633 -15.42 -31.76 24.13
C ILE A 633 -15.98 -32.52 25.35
N ALA A 634 -15.49 -33.72 25.63
CA ALA A 634 -16.04 -34.61 26.66
C ALA A 634 -15.42 -34.40 28.06
N ASP A 635 -14.16 -33.99 28.16
CA ASP A 635 -13.43 -33.88 29.42
C ASP A 635 -13.55 -32.50 30.07
N ASN A 636 -14.04 -32.46 31.32
CA ASN A 636 -14.21 -31.25 32.10
C ASN A 636 -12.89 -30.57 32.56
N ASN A 637 -11.75 -31.23 32.39
CA ASN A 637 -10.42 -30.66 32.61
C ASN A 637 -9.76 -30.20 31.31
N LYS A 638 -10.46 -30.30 30.18
CA LYS A 638 -10.03 -29.78 28.89
C LYS A 638 -11.03 -28.76 28.38
N GLY A 639 -10.64 -28.00 27.38
CA GLY A 639 -11.56 -27.10 26.71
C GLY A 639 -11.17 -26.83 25.28
N VAL A 640 -12.18 -26.61 24.46
CA VAL A 640 -12.03 -26.27 23.05
C VAL A 640 -13.07 -25.23 22.66
N LEU A 641 -12.66 -24.25 21.85
CA LEU A 641 -13.55 -23.31 21.18
C LEU A 641 -13.19 -23.25 19.71
N ILE A 642 -14.19 -23.03 18.87
CA ILE A 642 -14.03 -22.71 17.46
C ILE A 642 -14.50 -21.29 17.20
N ALA A 643 -13.82 -20.62 16.27
CA ALA A 643 -14.28 -19.39 15.65
C ALA A 643 -15.01 -19.80 14.38
N ARG A 644 -16.35 -19.80 14.43
CA ARG A 644 -17.17 -20.06 13.26
C ARG A 644 -17.39 -18.75 12.53
N ASP A 645 -16.99 -18.71 11.27
CA ASP A 645 -17.26 -17.56 10.43
C ASP A 645 -18.78 -17.37 10.29
N THR A 646 -19.26 -16.21 10.71
CA THR A 646 -20.70 -15.89 10.68
C THR A 646 -21.22 -15.77 9.24
N GLU A 647 -20.32 -15.52 8.28
CA GLU A 647 -20.62 -15.46 6.86
C GLU A 647 -20.78 -16.86 6.23
N THR A 648 -19.71 -17.66 6.28
CA THR A 648 -19.66 -18.94 5.55
C THR A 648 -20.13 -20.14 6.36
N GLY A 649 -20.28 -19.99 7.67
CA GLY A 649 -20.56 -21.10 8.61
C GLY A 649 -19.37 -22.04 8.83
N LYS A 650 -18.22 -21.81 8.17
CA LYS A 650 -17.02 -22.65 8.29
C LYS A 650 -16.23 -22.34 9.56
N THR A 651 -15.47 -23.32 10.02
CA THR A 651 -14.51 -23.14 11.10
C THR A 651 -13.29 -22.34 10.61
N ALA A 652 -13.19 -21.09 11.02
CA ALA A 652 -12.10 -20.19 10.65
C ALA A 652 -10.86 -20.36 11.53
N GLY A 653 -11.05 -20.83 12.77
CA GLY A 653 -9.96 -21.06 13.71
C GLY A 653 -10.46 -21.83 14.93
N PHE A 654 -9.54 -22.31 15.75
CA PHE A 654 -9.87 -22.95 17.01
C PHE A 654 -8.78 -22.74 18.06
N VAL A 655 -9.16 -22.91 19.33
CA VAL A 655 -8.24 -22.96 20.47
C VAL A 655 -8.55 -24.18 21.32
N LYS A 656 -7.51 -24.87 21.78
CA LYS A 656 -7.59 -25.97 22.74
C LYS A 656 -6.74 -25.65 23.96
N TRP A 657 -7.20 -26.06 25.14
CA TRP A 657 -6.45 -25.90 26.38
C TRP A 657 -6.76 -27.01 27.38
N ASN A 658 -5.77 -27.29 28.23
CA ASN A 658 -5.90 -28.16 29.40
C ASN A 658 -5.94 -27.33 30.68
N ILE A 659 -6.68 -27.80 31.68
CA ILE A 659 -6.79 -27.15 32.99
C ILE A 659 -5.96 -27.96 33.99
N GLN A 660 -4.79 -27.44 34.35
CA GLN A 660 -3.97 -28.03 35.40
C GLN A 660 -4.47 -27.56 36.76
N ARG A 661 -4.98 -28.47 37.59
CA ARG A 661 -5.42 -28.16 38.96
C ARG A 661 -4.27 -28.30 39.95
N GLN A 662 -4.32 -27.52 41.04
CA GLN A 662 -3.33 -27.58 42.11
C GLN A 662 -3.40 -28.95 42.80
N ARG A 663 -2.28 -29.69 42.83
CA ARG A 663 -2.17 -30.98 43.53
C ARG A 663 -2.37 -30.81 45.03
N ARG A 664 -3.16 -31.67 45.66
CA ARG A 664 -3.25 -31.80 47.12
C ARG A 664 -2.12 -32.71 47.62
N PRO A 665 -1.62 -32.52 48.85
CA PRO A 665 -0.66 -33.44 49.44
C PRO A 665 -1.26 -34.87 49.52
N GLY A 666 -0.72 -35.80 48.73
CA GLY A 666 -1.16 -37.20 48.68
C GLY A 666 -1.83 -37.64 47.37
N ASP A 667 -2.03 -36.74 46.40
CA ASP A 667 -2.45 -37.13 45.05
C ASP A 667 -1.35 -38.00 44.40
N LYS A 668 -1.73 -39.19 43.92
CA LYS A 668 -0.83 -40.03 43.11
C LYS A 668 -0.52 -39.28 41.82
N GLU A 669 0.70 -39.44 41.28
CA GLU A 669 0.96 -39.01 39.90
C GLU A 669 -0.08 -39.72 39.02
N GLU A 670 -0.90 -38.94 38.30
CA GLU A 670 -1.68 -39.48 37.20
C GLU A 670 -0.66 -40.10 36.25
N GLU A 671 -0.77 -41.43 36.04
CA GLU A 671 -0.05 -42.11 34.97
C GLU A 671 -0.52 -41.44 33.68
N GLU A 672 0.30 -40.53 33.13
CA GLU A 672 0.14 -40.06 31.77
C GLU A 672 0.18 -41.31 30.90
N HIS A 673 -0.95 -41.66 30.30
CA HIS A 673 -1.01 -42.74 29.31
C HIS A 673 -0.07 -42.31 28.19
N GLU A 674 1.12 -42.91 28.11
CA GLU A 674 1.99 -42.81 26.94
C GLU A 674 1.22 -43.41 25.76
N GLU A 675 0.59 -42.55 24.98
CA GLU A 675 -0.12 -42.95 23.78
C GLU A 675 0.95 -43.35 22.75
N GLU A 676 1.02 -44.64 22.42
CA GLU A 676 2.03 -45.20 21.52
C GLU A 676 1.69 -44.80 20.08
N PHE A 677 2.51 -43.91 19.49
CA PHE A 677 2.33 -43.49 18.09
C PHE A 677 2.87 -44.58 17.14
N PRO A 678 2.28 -44.78 15.95
CA PRO A 678 2.79 -45.76 14.98
C PRO A 678 4.20 -45.43 14.48
N GLU A 679 4.92 -46.43 13.97
CA GLU A 679 6.30 -46.30 13.43
C GLU A 679 6.41 -45.26 12.29
N CYS A 680 5.31 -44.92 11.61
CA CYS A 680 5.30 -43.86 10.60
C CYS A 680 5.52 -42.45 11.18
N CYS A 681 5.26 -42.25 12.48
CA CYS A 681 5.52 -41.02 13.22
C CYS A 681 6.93 -41.07 13.84
N ARG A 682 7.62 -39.92 13.90
CA ARG A 682 8.96 -39.86 14.50
C ARG A 682 8.89 -39.63 16.01
N GLN A 683 8.78 -40.73 16.76
CA GLN A 683 8.64 -40.75 18.23
C GLN A 683 9.74 -39.91 18.93
N GLU A 684 10.96 -39.91 18.42
CA GLU A 684 12.07 -39.16 19.01
C GLU A 684 11.84 -37.64 19.07
N TYR A 685 11.10 -37.07 18.11
CA TYR A 685 10.73 -35.65 18.10
C TYR A 685 9.44 -35.35 18.86
N LEU A 686 8.56 -36.35 19.01
CA LEU A 686 7.37 -36.26 19.85
C LEU A 686 7.77 -36.24 21.33
N ASP A 687 8.57 -37.22 21.77
CA ASP A 687 9.01 -37.36 23.16
C ASP A 687 9.90 -36.20 23.58
N SER A 688 10.86 -35.82 22.74
CA SER A 688 11.78 -34.72 23.08
C SER A 688 11.06 -33.39 23.21
N TYR A 689 10.07 -33.11 22.35
CA TYR A 689 9.24 -31.90 22.46
C TYR A 689 8.31 -31.95 23.69
N ALA A 690 7.66 -33.09 23.95
CA ALA A 690 6.81 -33.28 25.12
C ALA A 690 7.58 -33.03 26.42
N GLU A 691 8.77 -33.63 26.57
CA GLU A 691 9.63 -33.45 27.73
C GLU A 691 10.16 -32.01 27.85
N LEU A 692 10.58 -31.40 26.73
CA LEU A 692 11.09 -30.03 26.71
C LEU A 692 10.03 -29.03 27.20
N THR A 693 8.80 -29.13 26.68
CA THR A 693 7.71 -28.23 27.06
C THR A 693 7.18 -28.52 28.47
N LYS A 694 7.14 -29.79 28.89
CA LYS A 694 6.78 -30.19 30.27
C LYS A 694 7.74 -29.59 31.30
N GLU A 695 9.05 -29.71 31.05
CA GLU A 695 10.08 -29.12 31.90
C GLU A 695 10.02 -27.59 31.91
N ALA A 696 9.71 -26.97 30.76
CA ALA A 696 9.51 -25.52 30.65
C ALA A 696 8.37 -25.03 31.54
N ARG A 697 7.20 -25.66 31.45
CA ARG A 697 6.03 -25.32 32.27
C ARG A 697 6.33 -25.52 33.76
N ARG A 698 7.03 -26.61 34.11
CA ARG A 698 7.47 -26.87 35.50
C ARG A 698 8.42 -25.78 36.02
N LYS A 699 9.36 -25.28 35.19
CA LYS A 699 10.25 -24.18 35.57
C LYS A 699 9.52 -22.85 35.74
N VAL A 700 8.54 -22.57 34.88
CA VAL A 700 7.86 -21.27 34.82
C VAL A 700 6.74 -21.15 35.87
N LEU A 701 5.92 -22.19 36.07
CA LEU A 701 4.76 -22.16 36.96
C LEU A 701 4.81 -23.18 38.11
N GLY A 702 5.76 -24.12 38.11
CA GLY A 702 5.87 -25.15 39.14
C GLY A 702 4.60 -26.00 39.24
N GLY A 703 4.06 -26.15 40.46
CA GLY A 703 2.80 -26.84 40.73
C GLY A 703 1.57 -25.93 40.79
N GLN A 704 1.67 -24.68 40.31
CA GLN A 704 0.56 -23.73 40.31
C GLN A 704 -0.56 -24.20 39.37
N ALA A 705 -1.83 -24.05 39.79
CA ALA A 705 -2.96 -24.28 38.90
C ALA A 705 -2.94 -23.27 37.74
N HIS A 706 -3.20 -23.72 36.51
CA HIS A 706 -3.11 -22.89 35.31
C HIS A 706 -3.88 -23.47 34.13
N TYR A 707 -4.15 -22.63 33.14
CA TYR A 707 -4.64 -23.03 31.81
C TYR A 707 -3.43 -23.21 30.89
N HIS A 708 -3.25 -24.39 30.31
CA HIS A 708 -2.24 -24.64 29.29
C HIS A 708 -2.91 -24.62 27.92
N VAL A 709 -2.67 -23.56 27.14
CA VAL A 709 -3.18 -23.47 25.77
C VAL A 709 -2.29 -24.35 24.90
N THR A 710 -2.85 -25.46 24.43
CA THR A 710 -2.14 -26.50 23.67
C THR A 710 -2.10 -26.19 22.18
N TYR A 711 -3.17 -25.62 21.63
CA TYR A 711 -3.25 -25.22 20.23
C TYR A 711 -4.03 -23.92 20.08
N LEU A 712 -3.56 -23.04 19.21
CA LEU A 712 -4.30 -21.90 18.69
C LEU A 712 -4.01 -21.78 17.21
N CYS A 713 -4.97 -22.15 16.37
CA CYS A 713 -4.80 -22.18 14.92
C CYS A 713 -5.88 -21.33 14.25
N THR A 714 -5.51 -20.60 13.20
CA THR A 714 -6.45 -19.93 12.29
C THR A 714 -6.17 -20.46 10.89
N HIS A 715 -7.20 -20.91 10.20
CA HIS A 715 -7.06 -21.38 8.83
C HIS A 715 -6.56 -20.23 7.94
N PRO A 716 -5.61 -20.46 7.00
CA PRO A 716 -4.98 -19.40 6.22
C PRO A 716 -5.94 -18.42 5.53
N GLU A 717 -7.10 -18.91 5.08
CA GLU A 717 -8.17 -18.10 4.45
C GLU A 717 -8.72 -16.96 5.36
N TRP A 718 -8.67 -17.13 6.69
CA TRP A 718 -9.16 -16.15 7.68
C TRP A 718 -8.05 -15.49 8.50
N SER A 719 -6.78 -15.67 8.10
CA SER A 719 -5.64 -15.02 8.75
C SER A 719 -5.79 -13.50 8.81
N GLY A 720 -5.39 -12.90 9.93
CA GLY A 720 -5.44 -11.45 10.15
C GLY A 720 -6.83 -10.86 10.44
N ARG A 721 -7.90 -11.67 10.45
CA ARG A 721 -9.29 -11.19 10.66
C ARG A 721 -9.76 -11.18 12.12
N GLY A 722 -8.91 -11.57 13.06
CA GLY A 722 -9.20 -11.51 14.51
C GLY A 722 -9.74 -12.80 15.15
N ALA A 723 -9.92 -13.90 14.41
CA ALA A 723 -10.37 -15.20 14.95
C ALA A 723 -9.53 -15.66 16.15
N ALA A 724 -8.19 -15.71 16.01
CA ALA A 724 -7.28 -16.07 17.09
C ALA A 724 -7.37 -15.14 18.31
N SER A 725 -7.59 -13.84 18.09
CA SER A 725 -7.73 -12.87 19.18
C SER A 725 -9.02 -13.09 19.97
N GLY A 726 -10.14 -13.35 19.28
CA GLY A 726 -11.42 -13.65 19.91
C GLY A 726 -11.34 -14.92 20.75
N LEU A 727 -10.82 -15.99 20.16
CA LEU A 727 -10.62 -17.28 20.82
C LEU A 727 -9.76 -17.15 22.08
N LEU A 728 -8.61 -16.48 22.00
CA LEU A 728 -7.70 -16.38 23.14
C LEU A 728 -8.25 -15.48 24.24
N ARG A 729 -9.00 -14.42 23.91
CA ARG A 729 -9.68 -13.57 24.91
C ARG A 729 -10.72 -14.35 25.71
N GLU A 730 -11.45 -15.27 25.09
CA GLU A 730 -12.38 -16.15 25.80
C GLU A 730 -11.64 -17.08 26.78
N VAL A 731 -10.48 -17.61 26.39
CA VAL A 731 -9.64 -18.41 27.30
C VAL A 731 -9.09 -17.57 28.45
N GLN A 732 -8.62 -16.34 28.17
CA GLN A 732 -8.18 -15.40 29.20
C GLN A 732 -9.32 -15.03 30.17
N ALA A 733 -10.54 -14.85 29.68
CA ALA A 733 -11.70 -14.59 30.51
C ALA A 733 -12.02 -15.77 31.44
N LYS A 734 -11.91 -17.02 30.96
CA LYS A 734 -12.05 -18.23 31.78
C LYS A 734 -10.95 -18.33 32.84
N ALA A 735 -9.69 -18.15 32.45
CA ALA A 735 -8.56 -18.16 33.37
C ALA A 735 -8.66 -17.05 34.43
N ALA A 736 -9.15 -15.86 34.05
CA ALA A 736 -9.43 -14.75 34.97
C ALA A 736 -10.51 -15.12 35.99
N ALA A 737 -11.60 -15.74 35.54
CA ALA A 737 -12.70 -16.16 36.40
C ALA A 737 -12.23 -17.16 37.47
N ASP A 738 -11.35 -18.08 37.07
CA ASP A 738 -10.74 -19.08 37.95
C ASP A 738 -9.54 -18.55 38.75
N ARG A 739 -9.11 -17.31 38.48
CA ARG A 739 -7.96 -16.64 39.12
C ARG A 739 -6.65 -17.41 38.98
N VAL A 740 -6.43 -17.98 37.81
CA VAL A 740 -5.23 -18.74 37.47
C VAL A 740 -4.56 -18.15 36.22
N PRO A 741 -3.23 -18.27 36.07
CA PRO A 741 -2.54 -17.86 34.85
C PRO A 741 -2.88 -18.77 33.66
N ALA A 742 -2.61 -18.27 32.45
CA ALA A 742 -2.55 -19.08 31.24
C ALA A 742 -1.11 -19.16 30.73
N ILE A 743 -0.68 -20.33 30.28
CA ILE A 743 0.65 -20.60 29.72
C ILE A 743 0.53 -21.23 28.34
N LEU A 744 1.48 -20.93 27.46
CA LEU A 744 1.59 -21.49 26.13
C LEU A 744 3.02 -21.48 25.63
N GLU A 745 3.28 -22.31 24.62
CA GLU A 745 4.52 -22.32 23.85
C GLU A 745 4.25 -21.68 22.47
N ALA A 746 4.81 -20.49 22.24
CA ALA A 746 4.61 -19.70 21.04
C ALA A 746 5.70 -19.96 20.01
N THR A 747 5.30 -20.30 18.78
CA THR A 747 6.18 -20.25 17.61
C THR A 747 6.71 -18.83 17.40
N MET A 748 7.94 -18.69 16.89
CA MET A 748 8.60 -17.37 16.78
C MET A 748 7.80 -16.35 15.97
N ASN A 749 7.06 -16.78 14.96
CA ASN A 749 6.17 -15.92 14.15
C ASN A 749 4.92 -15.43 14.91
N ALA A 750 4.56 -16.07 16.03
CA ALA A 750 3.38 -15.73 16.82
C ALA A 750 3.70 -14.99 18.15
N VAL A 751 4.98 -14.85 18.52
CA VAL A 751 5.39 -14.22 19.79
C VAL A 751 4.80 -12.83 19.96
N THR A 752 4.99 -11.95 18.96
CA THR A 752 4.49 -10.57 18.99
C THR A 752 2.97 -10.50 19.11
N PHE A 753 2.24 -11.48 18.56
CA PHE A 753 0.79 -11.58 18.69
C PHE A 753 0.38 -11.84 20.15
N TYR A 754 1.04 -12.78 20.84
CA TYR A 754 0.75 -13.08 22.24
C TYR A 754 1.16 -11.94 23.18
N GLU A 755 2.26 -11.23 22.91
CA GLU A 755 2.66 -10.03 23.68
C GLU A 755 1.59 -8.94 23.65
N ARG A 756 0.98 -8.68 22.47
CA ARG A 756 -0.14 -7.73 22.34
C ARG A 756 -1.37 -8.14 23.15
N LEU A 757 -1.55 -9.43 23.40
CA LEU A 757 -2.63 -9.96 24.24
C LEU A 757 -2.22 -10.06 25.72
N GLY A 758 -1.06 -9.52 26.10
CA GLY A 758 -0.61 -9.41 27.49
C GLY A 758 0.09 -10.65 28.02
N PHE A 759 0.57 -11.55 27.16
CA PHE A 759 1.46 -12.64 27.58
C PHE A 759 2.90 -12.15 27.70
N ASP A 760 3.56 -12.48 28.81
CA ASP A 760 4.97 -12.20 29.02
C ASP A 760 5.83 -13.39 28.59
N ILE A 761 6.95 -13.13 27.89
CA ILE A 761 7.97 -14.15 27.63
C ILE A 761 8.65 -14.57 28.94
N ARG A 762 8.70 -15.88 29.22
CA ARG A 762 9.30 -16.44 30.45
C ARG A 762 10.50 -17.34 30.18
N LEU A 763 10.46 -18.12 29.10
CA LEU A 763 11.52 -19.05 28.75
C LEU A 763 11.62 -19.20 27.24
N GLU A 764 12.82 -19.49 26.76
CA GLU A 764 13.09 -19.89 25.38
C GLU A 764 13.28 -21.41 25.31
N LEU A 765 12.62 -22.04 24.35
CA LEU A 765 12.78 -23.46 24.02
C LEU A 765 13.47 -23.55 22.67
N ALA A 766 14.40 -24.47 22.53
CA ALA A 766 15.06 -24.72 21.26
C ALA A 766 15.42 -26.20 21.12
N MET A 767 15.37 -26.69 19.88
CA MET A 767 15.82 -28.03 19.51
C MET A 767 16.30 -28.05 18.05
N MET A 768 17.10 -29.05 17.69
CA MET A 768 17.51 -29.26 16.30
C MET A 768 16.52 -30.19 15.63
N LEU A 769 15.98 -29.76 14.49
CA LEU A 769 14.99 -30.51 13.71
C LEU A 769 15.52 -30.80 12.29
N PRO A 770 15.05 -31.89 11.67
CA PRO A 770 15.38 -32.19 10.29
C PRO A 770 14.58 -31.29 9.34
N PRO A 771 15.21 -30.75 8.27
CA PRO A 771 14.49 -30.04 7.23
C PRO A 771 13.49 -30.97 6.52
N ARG A 772 12.45 -30.38 5.91
CA ARG A 772 11.40 -31.13 5.19
C ARG A 772 12.03 -32.05 4.13
N GLY A 773 11.74 -33.35 4.21
CA GLY A 773 12.31 -34.37 3.32
C GLY A 773 13.68 -34.93 3.76
N SER A 774 14.22 -34.51 4.90
CA SER A 774 15.45 -35.03 5.51
C SER A 774 15.19 -35.84 6.78
N SER A 775 16.19 -36.62 7.19
CA SER A 775 16.25 -37.32 8.48
C SER A 775 17.31 -36.73 9.43
N GLU A 776 18.24 -35.92 8.93
CA GLU A 776 19.31 -35.35 9.77
C GLU A 776 18.89 -34.02 10.40
N PRO A 777 19.00 -33.85 11.74
CA PRO A 777 18.57 -32.63 12.44
C PRO A 777 19.60 -31.50 12.28
N THR A 778 19.41 -30.67 11.25
CA THR A 778 20.34 -29.58 10.90
C THR A 778 19.73 -28.18 11.05
N GLU A 779 18.42 -28.06 11.26
CA GLU A 779 17.74 -26.77 11.39
C GLU A 779 17.44 -26.44 12.86
N HIS A 780 17.71 -25.19 13.25
CA HIS A 780 17.43 -24.71 14.59
C HIS A 780 15.97 -24.27 14.72
N TYR A 781 15.20 -24.97 15.54
CA TYR A 781 13.82 -24.64 15.87
C TYR A 781 13.75 -23.99 17.25
N ALA A 782 12.98 -22.91 17.38
CA ALA A 782 12.80 -22.22 18.65
C ALA A 782 11.34 -21.81 18.90
N GLU A 783 10.97 -21.76 20.18
CA GLU A 783 9.69 -21.26 20.68
C GLU A 783 9.91 -20.41 21.94
N ARG A 784 8.88 -19.68 22.35
CA ARG A 784 8.84 -18.93 23.60
C ARG A 784 7.75 -19.48 24.50
N THR A 785 8.10 -19.93 25.70
CA THR A 785 7.11 -20.18 26.75
C THR A 785 6.65 -18.84 27.30
N MET A 786 5.36 -18.54 27.14
CA MET A 786 4.78 -17.26 27.51
C MET A 786 3.66 -17.45 28.53
N VAL A 787 3.52 -16.49 29.45
CA VAL A 787 2.52 -16.55 30.53
C VAL A 787 1.70 -15.28 30.56
N TRP A 788 0.38 -15.46 30.54
CA TRP A 788 -0.58 -14.41 30.82
C TRP A 788 -1.07 -14.50 32.26
N LYS A 789 -1.13 -13.35 32.93
CA LYS A 789 -1.75 -13.18 34.24
C LYS A 789 -2.76 -12.06 34.16
N GLN A 790 -3.86 -12.20 34.90
CA GLN A 790 -4.84 -11.12 35.02
C GLN A 790 -4.13 -9.86 35.56
N PRO A 791 -4.24 -8.70 34.88
CA PRO A 791 -3.69 -7.44 35.39
C PRO A 791 -4.31 -7.12 36.76
N GLU A 792 -3.49 -6.78 37.75
CA GLU A 792 -3.98 -6.23 39.02
C GLU A 792 -4.75 -4.94 38.71
N ARG A 793 -6.02 -4.85 39.14
CA ARG A 793 -6.78 -3.59 38.97
C ARG A 793 -6.06 -2.49 39.76
N PRO A 794 -5.76 -1.33 39.16
CA PRO A 794 -5.17 -0.21 39.89
C PRO A 794 -6.06 0.28 41.04
#